data_AF-A0A522BFY4-F1
#
_entry.id   AF-A0A522BFY4-F1
#
_cell.length_a   1.000
_cell.length_b   1.000
_cell.length_c   1.000
_cell.angle_alpha   90.00
_cell.angle_beta   90.00
_cell.angle_gamma   90.00
#
_symmetry.space_group_name_H-M   'P 1'
#
loop_
_entity.id
_entity.type
_entity.pdbx_description
1 polymer ?
#
loop_
_entity_poly.entity_id
_entity_poly.type
_entity_poly.pdbx_seq_one_letter_code
_entity_poly.pdbx_strand_id
1 'polypeptide(L)'
;MSDGAARIIDWREKPVQEEQGRIRPKSARQALGWLGFPVDRSPASAKLPFGPGDVTSGSETELQVAVCGSRAQVDLPLEIENSTYFANLTRRAEAGDMPRQAVRQLERFLSSNPSGIWENSWVRFPLSVLSPRARAEFDKDMLIDRTDASLGFRSDRSRFIFDYHGETWIRIPVSYLLKIALADFAGREKGFSGQEINVAEKLLSNFLSDNTSPETTSFYISGEDGPLALGSETARETALRYLFTQLLLAYANKVFELNNLGQRALAYLSPLPPVRQTELNEHISDAFYRELFMSPCLSGWDRGEEKHNYMGLCHEVLSRSQLNALPKLREAGVIQHNLVVLPNTSNISLANNGTHVSLGSLCLSRSLGDAPDVRALSAEKYLGDLVTKIMEHFLLLFVETYTAAPRRISFADFHPERILGFLPHELDYTHLRMIWRRWKKKAGNSFLGHSMTPYGPKWLDGLLSSVLKLRGDYVPDARLLDYLVCLMSTYENHALDGNTGNWDRLKADLGRMGVFSPKMSMYIPIRQRDLLGCGYSGFEGRHFSVYESFGSDLGPAIDLQRLCLAAAFALAGSGKIEHADIPDTPFVESERRQIFFGAAIGLPTFFVRADTPNLFLRKLVARAVGVRQSRRYPGRLRVGQHEYRLGLVNFLEEEMREVVESLGASELLGDLKARLSGELPGASQRMLSGISGGGRQNPLSKDAESFNKEAEKYYRESLREKQICEAIDLVVPCSGPSGAEREKLAFLAIEAKEGLFREQMSIASITGLLKYILSVVAVRKEREQAIV
;
A
#
# COMPACT_ATOMS: atom_id res chain seq x y z
N MET A 1 -24.89 -20.81 1.60
CA MET A 1 -23.44 -20.89 1.85
C MET A 1 -22.69 -19.89 0.95
N SER A 2 -23.15 -18.63 0.93
CA SER A 2 -22.68 -17.55 0.04
C SER A 2 -22.24 -16.30 0.83
N ASP A 3 -21.94 -16.46 2.13
CA ASP A 3 -21.46 -15.41 3.04
C ASP A 3 -19.92 -15.44 3.23
N GLY A 4 -19.19 -16.15 2.36
CA GLY A 4 -17.74 -16.38 2.52
C GLY A 4 -16.83 -15.27 1.95
N ALA A 5 -17.31 -14.42 1.05
CA ALA A 5 -16.45 -13.54 0.24
C ALA A 5 -16.07 -12.19 0.91
N ALA A 6 -16.52 -11.94 2.14
CA ALA A 6 -16.21 -10.71 2.87
C ALA A 6 -15.85 -10.97 4.34
N ARG A 7 -15.12 -12.06 4.63
CA ARG A 7 -14.37 -12.11 5.90
C ARG A 7 -13.19 -11.16 5.79
N ILE A 8 -13.50 -9.90 6.10
CA ILE A 8 -12.56 -8.90 6.53
C ILE A 8 -11.65 -9.57 7.57
N ILE A 9 -10.36 -9.54 7.27
CA ILE A 9 -9.23 -10.13 7.99
C ILE A 9 -9.57 -10.23 9.49
N ASP A 10 -9.70 -11.44 10.02
CA ASP A 10 -9.65 -11.62 11.47
C ASP A 10 -8.25 -11.20 11.90
N TRP A 11 -8.12 -9.95 12.36
CA TRP A 11 -6.84 -9.39 12.83
C TRP A 11 -6.33 -10.18 14.05
N ARG A 12 -7.21 -10.96 14.69
CA ARG A 12 -6.85 -12.01 15.61
C ARG A 12 -6.44 -13.21 14.77
N GLU A 13 -5.16 -13.27 14.39
CA GLU A 13 -4.55 -14.53 14.00
C GLU A 13 -4.90 -15.53 15.12
N LYS A 14 -5.83 -16.46 14.86
CA LYS A 14 -6.15 -17.49 15.83
C LYS A 14 -4.87 -18.29 15.99
N PRO A 15 -4.29 -18.38 17.20
CA PRO A 15 -3.09 -19.18 17.40
C PRO A 15 -3.44 -20.60 16.98
N VAL A 16 -2.75 -21.10 15.95
CA VAL A 16 -2.77 -22.52 15.63
C VAL A 16 -2.18 -23.20 16.86
N GLN A 17 -3.02 -23.96 17.58
CA GLN A 17 -2.63 -24.62 18.82
C GLN A 17 -1.34 -25.42 18.60
N GLU A 18 -0.35 -25.16 19.46
CA GLU A 18 1.05 -25.58 19.35
C GLU A 18 1.29 -27.09 19.57
N GLU A 19 0.25 -27.92 19.51
CA GLU A 19 0.28 -29.30 20.04
C GLU A 19 0.28 -30.42 19.00
N GLN A 20 0.48 -30.12 17.72
CA GLN A 20 0.54 -31.17 16.69
C GLN A 20 1.98 -31.40 16.23
N GLY A 21 2.49 -32.63 16.46
CA GLY A 21 3.86 -33.03 16.19
C GLY A 21 4.40 -32.55 14.85
N ARG A 22 5.68 -32.12 14.83
CA ARG A 22 6.39 -31.49 13.70
C ARG A 22 6.45 -32.40 12.47
N ILE A 23 5.35 -32.50 11.73
CA ILE A 23 5.34 -33.06 10.38
C ILE A 23 5.74 -31.92 9.45
N ARG A 24 6.93 -32.01 8.85
CA ARG A 24 7.42 -31.06 7.84
C ARG A 24 7.81 -31.83 6.58
N PRO A 25 7.44 -31.36 5.38
CA PRO A 25 7.96 -31.91 4.14
C PRO A 25 9.49 -31.84 4.10
N LYS A 26 10.12 -32.85 3.50
CA LYS A 26 11.58 -32.90 3.25
C LYS A 26 11.97 -32.18 1.96
N SER A 27 11.02 -31.98 1.06
CA SER A 27 11.21 -31.34 -0.25
C SER A 27 9.91 -30.71 -0.74
N ALA A 28 10.01 -29.75 -1.66
CA ALA A 28 8.86 -29.14 -2.31
C ALA A 28 8.04 -30.17 -3.10
N ARG A 29 8.72 -31.13 -3.72
CA ARG A 29 8.10 -32.29 -4.38
C ARG A 29 7.25 -33.12 -3.44
N GLN A 30 7.74 -33.38 -2.22
CA GLN A 30 6.95 -34.10 -1.21
C GLN A 30 5.74 -33.28 -0.76
N ALA A 31 5.91 -31.97 -0.54
CA ALA A 31 4.81 -31.07 -0.17
C ALA A 31 3.72 -31.06 -1.26
N LEU A 32 4.10 -30.93 -2.52
CA LEU A 32 3.19 -31.01 -3.67
C LEU A 32 2.48 -32.36 -3.75
N GLY A 33 3.21 -33.46 -3.51
CA GLY A 33 2.62 -34.80 -3.46
C GLY A 33 1.60 -34.97 -2.33
N TRP A 34 1.82 -34.34 -1.17
CA TRP A 34 0.82 -34.32 -0.07
C TRP A 34 -0.44 -33.55 -0.45
N LEU A 35 -0.33 -32.57 -1.34
CA LEU A 35 -1.46 -31.80 -1.89
C LEU A 35 -2.03 -32.42 -3.18
N GLY A 36 -1.59 -33.63 -3.56
CA GLY A 36 -2.12 -34.35 -4.72
C GLY A 36 -1.62 -33.87 -6.10
N PHE A 37 -0.61 -33.00 -6.15
CA PHE A 37 -0.03 -32.55 -7.41
C PHE A 37 0.95 -33.59 -7.99
N PRO A 38 1.04 -33.73 -9.32
CA PRO A 38 1.92 -34.71 -9.95
C PRO A 38 3.40 -34.36 -9.74
N VAL A 39 4.18 -35.33 -9.24
CA VAL A 39 5.59 -35.15 -8.85
C VAL A 39 6.59 -35.83 -9.82
N ASP A 40 6.13 -36.84 -10.57
CA ASP A 40 6.99 -37.77 -11.32
C ASP A 40 7.20 -37.43 -12.81
N ARG A 41 6.59 -36.36 -13.31
CA ARG A 41 6.78 -35.87 -14.69
C ARG A 41 7.36 -34.46 -14.63
N SER A 42 8.11 -34.03 -15.65
CA SER A 42 8.36 -32.59 -15.85
C SER A 42 6.99 -31.91 -15.75
N PRO A 43 6.73 -31.09 -14.72
CA PRO A 43 5.38 -30.65 -14.45
C PRO A 43 4.99 -29.80 -15.65
N ALA A 44 4.06 -30.33 -16.46
CA ALA A 44 3.46 -29.52 -17.52
C ALA A 44 2.90 -28.28 -16.81
N SER A 45 3.45 -27.12 -17.12
CA SER A 45 3.22 -25.85 -16.40
C SER A 45 1.73 -25.55 -16.20
N ALA A 46 0.87 -26.06 -17.09
CA ALA A 46 -0.58 -25.97 -17.04
C ALA A 46 -1.29 -26.69 -15.87
N LYS A 47 -0.61 -27.53 -15.09
CA LYS A 47 -1.21 -28.25 -13.93
C LYS A 47 -0.66 -27.82 -12.57
N LEU A 48 0.22 -26.81 -12.55
CA LEU A 48 0.73 -26.24 -11.31
C LEU A 48 -0.12 -25.05 -10.87
N PRO A 49 -0.09 -24.71 -9.57
CA PRO A 49 -0.72 -23.51 -9.07
C PRO A 49 -0.32 -22.26 -9.86
N PHE A 50 -1.28 -21.36 -10.05
CA PHE A 50 -1.18 -20.13 -10.82
C PHE A 50 -1.05 -20.29 -12.35
N GLY A 51 -1.21 -21.51 -12.87
CA GLY A 51 -1.32 -21.80 -14.29
C GLY A 51 -2.65 -21.30 -14.92
N PRO A 52 -2.86 -21.56 -16.22
CA PRO A 52 -4.10 -21.21 -16.93
C PRO A 52 -5.35 -21.83 -16.29
N GLY A 53 -6.40 -21.02 -16.08
CA GLY A 53 -7.67 -21.39 -15.48
C GLY A 53 -7.67 -21.53 -13.96
N ASP A 54 -6.53 -21.28 -13.29
CA ASP A 54 -6.38 -21.53 -11.85
C ASP A 54 -6.54 -20.28 -10.97
N VAL A 55 -6.43 -19.08 -11.55
CA VAL A 55 -6.20 -17.87 -10.75
C VAL A 55 -7.45 -17.02 -10.61
N THR A 56 -7.69 -16.59 -9.38
CA THR A 56 -8.59 -15.48 -9.05
C THR A 56 -7.80 -14.30 -8.53
N SER A 57 -8.33 -13.08 -8.69
CA SER A 57 -7.68 -11.87 -8.21
C SER A 57 -8.65 -10.89 -7.57
N GLY A 58 -8.20 -10.28 -6.48
CA GLY A 58 -8.81 -9.12 -5.85
C GLY A 58 -7.73 -8.11 -5.45
N SER A 59 -8.15 -6.87 -5.21
CA SER A 59 -7.26 -5.79 -4.80
C SER A 59 -7.83 -4.98 -3.65
N GLU A 60 -6.93 -4.44 -2.85
CA GLU A 60 -7.19 -3.46 -1.81
C GLU A 60 -6.44 -2.18 -2.19
N THR A 61 -7.09 -1.03 -2.08
CA THR A 61 -6.50 0.26 -2.47
C THR A 61 -6.68 1.26 -1.35
N GLU A 62 -5.56 1.71 -0.81
CA GLU A 62 -5.50 2.82 0.14
C GLU A 62 -5.55 4.15 -0.62
N LEU A 63 -6.38 5.08 -0.18
CA LEU A 63 -6.61 6.38 -0.81
C LEU A 63 -6.11 7.51 0.07
N GLN A 64 -5.68 8.61 -0.52
CA GLN A 64 -5.50 9.86 0.22
C GLN A 64 -6.78 10.68 0.18
N VAL A 65 -7.16 11.31 1.30
CA VAL A 65 -8.33 12.20 1.37
C VAL A 65 -7.95 13.60 1.84
N ALA A 66 -8.80 14.56 1.49
CA ALA A 66 -8.71 15.94 1.98
C ALA A 66 -10.09 16.60 2.01
N VAL A 67 -10.25 17.57 2.90
CA VAL A 67 -11.40 18.48 2.91
C VAL A 67 -10.91 19.88 2.55
N CYS A 68 -11.47 20.44 1.48
CA CYS A 68 -11.19 21.81 1.09
C CYS A 68 -12.19 22.74 1.78
N GLY A 69 -11.71 23.88 2.25
CA GLY A 69 -12.53 24.89 2.90
C GLY A 69 -11.70 25.85 3.74
N SER A 70 -12.35 26.91 4.22
CA SER A 70 -11.69 27.86 5.12
C SER A 70 -11.40 27.23 6.49
N ARG A 71 -10.41 27.76 7.20
CA ARG A 71 -10.06 27.38 8.58
C ARG A 71 -11.27 27.33 9.53
N ALA A 72 -12.24 28.23 9.32
CA ALA A 72 -13.42 28.34 10.18
C ALA A 72 -14.52 27.29 9.90
N GLN A 73 -14.44 26.57 8.76
CA GLN A 73 -15.47 25.61 8.34
C GLN A 73 -15.00 24.16 8.38
N VAL A 74 -13.69 23.93 8.27
CA VAL A 74 -13.12 22.58 8.17
C VAL A 74 -12.76 22.02 9.55
N ASP A 75 -12.95 20.72 9.74
CA ASP A 75 -12.82 20.05 11.03
C ASP A 75 -11.40 20.08 11.62
N LEU A 76 -10.37 19.66 10.87
CA LEU A 76 -9.00 19.56 11.37
C LEU A 76 -8.46 20.84 12.02
N PRO A 77 -8.55 22.04 11.40
CA PRO A 77 -8.09 23.26 12.06
C PRO A 77 -8.90 23.59 13.32
N LEU A 78 -10.22 23.40 13.29
CA LEU A 78 -11.08 23.65 14.45
C LEU A 78 -10.77 22.68 15.61
N GLU A 79 -10.49 21.42 15.30
CA GLU A 79 -10.11 20.42 16.30
C GLU A 79 -8.78 20.79 16.95
N ILE A 80 -7.79 21.22 16.17
CA ILE A 80 -6.50 21.68 16.70
C ILE A 80 -6.71 22.90 17.62
N GLU A 81 -7.45 23.91 17.17
CA GLU A 81 -7.68 25.15 17.93
C GLU A 81 -8.44 24.93 19.23
N ASN A 82 -9.46 24.07 19.21
CA ASN A 82 -10.30 23.79 20.37
C ASN A 82 -9.74 22.68 21.27
N SER A 83 -8.62 22.08 20.90
CA SER A 83 -8.02 20.99 21.68
C SER A 83 -7.47 21.45 23.02
N THR A 84 -7.59 20.57 24.01
CA THR A 84 -6.88 20.75 25.30
C THR A 84 -5.36 20.75 25.11
N TYR A 85 -4.86 20.05 24.09
CA TYR A 85 -3.45 20.03 23.71
C TYR A 85 -2.95 21.44 23.37
N PHE A 86 -3.63 22.15 22.47
CA PHE A 86 -3.27 23.52 22.07
C PHE A 86 -3.37 24.49 23.24
N ALA A 87 -4.46 24.43 24.02
CA ALA A 87 -4.64 25.26 25.21
C ALA A 87 -3.52 25.05 26.26
N ASN A 88 -3.07 23.80 26.45
CA ASN A 88 -1.96 23.49 27.34
C ASN A 88 -0.62 23.99 26.79
N LEU A 89 -0.39 23.85 25.48
CA LEU A 89 0.82 24.33 24.82
C LEU A 89 0.97 25.86 24.99
N THR A 90 -0.11 26.60 24.78
CA THR A 90 -0.16 28.06 24.95
C THR A 90 0.11 28.47 26.39
N ARG A 91 -0.58 27.86 27.37
CA ARG A 91 -0.38 28.16 28.80
C ARG A 91 1.06 27.89 29.25
N ARG A 92 1.68 26.79 28.80
CA ARG A 92 3.08 26.48 29.12
C ARG A 92 4.05 27.49 28.50
N ALA A 93 3.78 27.94 27.28
CA ALA A 93 4.60 28.95 26.62
C ALA A 93 4.46 30.35 27.28
N GLU A 94 3.28 30.66 27.82
CA GLU A 94 3.04 31.88 28.61
C GLU A 94 3.72 31.84 29.97
N ALA A 95 3.69 30.68 30.64
CA ALA A 95 4.37 30.44 31.92
C ALA A 95 5.91 30.42 31.81
N GLY A 96 6.46 30.27 30.59
CA GLY A 96 7.89 30.19 30.34
C GLY A 96 8.47 28.76 30.43
N ASP A 97 7.61 27.75 30.61
CA ASP A 97 7.99 26.33 30.68
C ASP A 97 8.44 25.75 29.32
N MET A 98 8.18 26.47 28.23
CA MET A 98 8.59 26.08 26.88
C MET A 98 8.77 27.28 25.93
N PRO A 99 9.53 27.12 24.82
CA PRO A 99 9.70 28.19 23.85
C PRO A 99 8.39 28.59 23.15
N ARG A 100 8.10 29.90 23.07
CA ARG A 100 6.97 30.45 22.29
C ARG A 100 7.02 30.10 20.79
N GLN A 101 8.16 29.63 20.29
CA GLN A 101 8.30 29.19 18.91
C GLN A 101 7.38 27.99 18.58
N ALA A 102 7.14 27.08 19.52
CA ALA A 102 6.30 25.91 19.27
C ALA A 102 4.84 26.31 18.99
N VAL A 103 4.28 27.23 19.78
CA VAL A 103 2.94 27.79 19.56
C VAL A 103 2.88 28.53 18.23
N ARG A 104 3.86 29.40 17.95
CA ARG A 104 3.93 30.14 16.68
C ARG A 104 4.02 29.24 15.44
N GLN A 105 4.68 28.09 15.54
CA GLN A 105 4.75 27.12 14.44
C GLN A 105 3.38 26.52 14.15
N LEU A 106 2.62 26.15 15.17
CA LEU A 106 1.27 25.62 15.01
C LEU A 106 0.27 26.68 14.54
N GLU A 107 0.35 27.91 15.06
CA GLU A 107 -0.42 29.05 14.55
C GLU A 107 -0.10 29.37 13.09
N ARG A 108 1.20 29.27 12.72
CA ARG A 108 1.65 29.44 11.34
C ARG A 108 1.08 28.34 10.45
N PHE A 109 1.12 27.08 10.87
CA PHE A 109 0.50 25.97 10.14
C PHE A 109 -0.98 26.26 9.87
N LEU A 110 -1.73 26.69 10.89
CA LEU A 110 -3.16 26.97 10.77
C LEU A 110 -3.48 28.21 9.91
N SER A 111 -2.61 29.23 9.90
CA SER A 111 -2.83 30.48 9.15
C SER A 111 -2.25 30.46 7.72
N SER A 112 -1.19 29.70 7.49
CA SER A 112 -0.45 29.66 6.22
C SER A 112 -0.94 28.52 5.33
N ASN A 113 -2.22 28.56 4.92
CA ASN A 113 -2.83 27.57 4.04
C ASN A 113 -3.60 28.22 2.87
N PRO A 114 -2.91 28.80 1.87
CA PRO A 114 -3.58 29.53 0.78
C PRO A 114 -4.42 28.63 -0.14
N SER A 115 -4.13 27.32 -0.21
CA SER A 115 -4.93 26.38 -0.99
C SER A 115 -6.26 26.04 -0.31
N GLY A 116 -6.38 26.27 1.01
CA GLY A 116 -7.55 25.88 1.80
C GLY A 116 -7.78 24.37 1.81
N ILE A 117 -6.73 23.57 1.67
CA ILE A 117 -6.81 22.10 1.63
C ILE A 117 -6.32 21.57 2.98
N TRP A 118 -7.10 20.68 3.59
CA TRP A 118 -6.79 20.05 4.87
C TRP A 118 -6.82 18.53 4.70
N GLU A 119 -5.65 17.93 4.56
CA GLU A 119 -5.49 16.51 4.31
C GLU A 119 -5.89 15.68 5.53
N ASN A 120 -6.58 14.57 5.30
CA ASN A 120 -7.13 13.69 6.33
C ASN A 120 -8.07 14.38 7.36
N SER A 121 -8.54 15.59 7.06
CA SER A 121 -9.61 16.23 7.84
C SER A 121 -10.93 15.47 7.71
N TRP A 122 -11.76 15.59 8.75
CA TRP A 122 -13.13 15.09 8.74
C TRP A 122 -14.08 16.12 8.11
N VAL A 123 -15.27 15.65 7.74
CA VAL A 123 -16.38 16.51 7.29
C VAL A 123 -17.38 16.72 8.42
N ARG A 124 -18.07 17.86 8.40
CA ARG A 124 -19.08 18.23 9.41
C ARG A 124 -20.37 18.66 8.73
N PHE A 125 -21.53 18.14 9.14
CA PHE A 125 -22.80 18.54 8.55
C PHE A 125 -23.99 18.22 9.48
N PRO A 126 -25.16 18.88 9.29
CA PRO A 126 -26.35 18.60 10.07
C PRO A 126 -26.80 17.16 9.91
N LEU A 127 -27.18 16.53 11.01
CA LEU A 127 -27.62 15.14 10.98
C LEU A 127 -28.94 14.94 10.20
N SER A 128 -29.77 15.99 10.17
CA SER A 128 -31.08 16.04 9.52
C SER A 128 -31.03 15.80 8.00
N VAL A 129 -29.86 15.99 7.37
CA VAL A 129 -29.69 15.76 5.92
C VAL A 129 -29.58 14.28 5.55
N LEU A 130 -29.37 13.38 6.51
CA LEU A 130 -29.31 11.94 6.22
C LEU A 130 -30.71 11.37 5.96
N SER A 131 -30.84 10.49 4.97
CA SER A 131 -32.04 9.68 4.83
C SER A 131 -32.23 8.75 6.03
N PRO A 132 -33.46 8.26 6.30
CA PRO A 132 -33.72 7.33 7.39
C PRO A 132 -32.82 6.08 7.37
N ARG A 133 -32.47 5.61 6.16
CA ARG A 133 -31.60 4.44 5.97
C ARG A 133 -30.14 4.73 6.34
N ALA A 134 -29.59 5.85 5.86
CA ALA A 134 -28.25 6.29 6.25
C ALA A 134 -28.15 6.56 7.75
N ARG A 135 -29.21 7.13 8.33
CA ARG A 135 -29.30 7.34 9.78
C ARG A 135 -29.29 6.03 10.55
N ALA A 136 -30.05 5.03 10.11
CA ALA A 136 -30.06 3.71 10.74
C ALA A 136 -28.68 3.03 10.68
N GLU A 137 -27.97 3.14 9.55
CA GLU A 137 -26.61 2.60 9.42
C GLU A 137 -25.63 3.35 10.34
N PHE A 138 -25.73 4.68 10.42
CA PHE A 138 -24.96 5.50 11.37
C PHE A 138 -25.20 5.06 12.82
N ASP A 139 -26.46 4.93 13.24
CA ASP A 139 -26.80 4.53 14.61
C ASP A 139 -26.32 3.10 14.92
N LYS A 140 -26.32 2.19 13.93
CA LYS A 140 -25.79 0.83 14.05
C LYS A 140 -24.27 0.81 14.23
N ASP A 141 -23.52 1.64 13.49
CA ASP A 141 -22.07 1.72 13.63
C ASP A 141 -21.60 2.45 14.90
N MET A 142 -22.53 3.06 15.65
CA MET A 142 -22.29 3.61 16.99
C MET A 142 -22.43 2.55 18.11
N LEU A 143 -22.74 1.29 17.80
CA LEU A 143 -22.79 0.21 18.79
C LEU A 143 -21.38 -0.28 19.16
N ILE A 144 -21.22 -0.82 20.36
CA ILE A 144 -19.97 -1.49 20.79
C ILE A 144 -19.70 -2.72 19.91
N ASP A 145 -20.73 -3.52 19.70
CA ASP A 145 -20.73 -4.69 18.82
C ASP A 145 -21.96 -4.60 17.90
N ARG A 146 -21.74 -4.51 16.59
CA ARG A 146 -22.84 -4.41 15.62
C ARG A 146 -23.70 -5.67 15.55
N THR A 147 -23.21 -6.79 16.07
CA THR A 147 -23.94 -8.06 16.13
C THR A 147 -24.77 -8.21 17.41
N ASP A 148 -24.51 -7.39 18.43
CA ASP A 148 -25.21 -7.42 19.72
C ASP A 148 -25.51 -6.01 20.24
N ALA A 149 -26.68 -5.50 19.89
CA ALA A 149 -27.15 -4.19 20.33
C ALA A 149 -27.38 -4.08 21.85
N SER A 150 -27.45 -5.19 22.59
CA SER A 150 -27.67 -5.17 24.04
C SER A 150 -26.46 -4.63 24.82
N LEU A 151 -25.27 -4.66 24.20
CA LEU A 151 -24.03 -4.09 24.76
C LEU A 151 -24.02 -2.56 24.75
N GLY A 152 -24.96 -1.91 24.06
CA GLY A 152 -25.09 -0.47 24.03
C GLY A 152 -24.14 0.22 23.05
N PHE A 153 -23.86 1.51 23.32
CA PHE A 153 -23.09 2.37 22.43
C PHE A 153 -21.61 2.41 22.80
N ARG A 154 -20.77 2.63 21.78
CA ARG A 154 -19.35 2.88 21.92
C ARG A 154 -19.03 4.09 22.80
N SER A 155 -17.92 4.02 23.52
CA SER A 155 -17.51 5.01 24.53
C SER A 155 -17.08 6.35 23.91
N ASP A 156 -16.57 6.33 22.68
CA ASP A 156 -16.12 7.50 21.93
C ASP A 156 -17.23 8.18 21.09
N ARG A 157 -18.51 7.81 21.28
CA ARG A 157 -19.65 8.34 20.51
C ARG A 157 -19.74 9.87 20.49
N SER A 158 -19.38 10.52 21.60
CA SER A 158 -19.41 11.99 21.74
C SER A 158 -18.40 12.70 20.82
N ARG A 159 -17.43 11.98 20.25
CA ARG A 159 -16.51 12.53 19.24
C ARG A 159 -17.19 12.81 17.91
N PHE A 160 -18.29 12.12 17.60
CA PHE A 160 -18.94 12.17 16.29
C PHE A 160 -20.19 13.05 16.27
N ILE A 161 -20.82 13.28 17.42
CA ILE A 161 -22.10 13.99 17.53
C ILE A 161 -21.91 15.22 18.41
N PHE A 162 -22.33 16.39 17.93
CA PHE A 162 -22.24 17.64 18.67
C PHE A 162 -23.41 18.56 18.32
N ASP A 163 -23.77 19.46 19.23
CA ASP A 163 -24.80 20.47 18.98
C ASP A 163 -24.18 21.74 18.39
N TYR A 164 -24.80 22.29 17.34
CA TYR A 164 -24.37 23.51 16.67
C TYR A 164 -25.58 24.33 16.26
N HIS A 165 -25.66 25.58 16.76
CA HIS A 165 -26.82 26.48 16.57
C HIS A 165 -28.18 25.86 16.91
N GLY A 166 -28.23 24.99 17.92
CA GLY A 166 -29.47 24.34 18.37
C GLY A 166 -29.91 23.16 17.51
N GLU A 167 -29.09 22.73 16.55
CA GLU A 167 -29.30 21.52 15.75
C GLU A 167 -28.20 20.49 16.04
N THR A 168 -28.54 19.20 16.00
CA THR A 168 -27.57 18.12 16.12
C THR A 168 -26.80 17.93 14.82
N TRP A 169 -25.48 18.02 14.91
CA TRP A 169 -24.55 17.85 13.82
C TRP A 169 -23.70 16.59 14.03
N ILE A 170 -23.14 16.10 12.93
CA ILE A 170 -22.15 15.03 12.96
C ILE A 170 -20.83 15.47 12.35
N ARG A 171 -19.73 14.90 12.87
CA ARG A 171 -18.40 14.94 12.27
C ARG A 171 -17.90 13.54 12.03
N ILE A 172 -17.49 13.24 10.79
CA ILE A 172 -17.07 11.90 10.39
C ILE A 172 -15.88 11.95 9.42
N PRO A 173 -14.98 10.96 9.46
CA PRO A 173 -13.89 10.86 8.51
C PRO A 173 -14.42 10.60 7.09
N VAL A 174 -13.70 11.07 6.07
CA VAL A 174 -14.09 10.89 4.65
C VAL A 174 -14.19 9.40 4.28
N SER A 175 -13.38 8.53 4.91
CA SER A 175 -13.49 7.07 4.75
C SER A 175 -14.88 6.55 5.10
N TYR A 176 -15.48 7.05 6.18
CA TYR A 176 -16.82 6.67 6.62
C TYR A 176 -17.92 7.39 5.83
N LEU A 177 -17.66 8.62 5.38
CA LEU A 177 -18.55 9.38 4.50
C LEU A 177 -18.93 8.59 3.25
N LEU A 178 -17.99 7.84 2.65
CA LEU A 178 -18.24 7.00 1.47
C LEU A 178 -19.32 5.95 1.73
N LYS A 179 -19.22 5.24 2.87
CA LYS A 179 -20.22 4.25 3.30
C LYS A 179 -21.58 4.90 3.53
N ILE A 180 -21.61 6.03 4.25
CA ILE A 180 -22.86 6.75 4.55
C ILE A 180 -23.50 7.30 3.27
N ALA A 181 -22.70 7.80 2.32
CA ALA A 181 -23.18 8.25 1.02
C ALA A 181 -23.84 7.11 0.23
N LEU A 182 -23.25 5.90 0.23
CA LEU A 182 -23.85 4.74 -0.42
C LEU A 182 -25.16 4.32 0.28
N ALA A 183 -25.18 4.28 1.61
CA ALA A 183 -26.39 3.97 2.37
C ALA A 183 -27.51 4.99 2.12
N ASP A 184 -27.15 6.27 2.00
CA ASP A 184 -28.08 7.36 1.72
C ASP A 184 -28.64 7.29 0.30
N PHE A 185 -27.77 7.09 -0.68
CA PHE A 185 -28.15 6.90 -2.06
C PHE A 185 -29.11 5.71 -2.21
N ALA A 186 -28.80 4.56 -1.59
CA ALA A 186 -29.68 3.39 -1.55
C ALA A 186 -31.02 3.65 -0.85
N GLY A 187 -31.07 4.61 0.08
CA GLY A 187 -32.30 4.99 0.79
C GLY A 187 -33.19 5.97 0.04
N ARG A 188 -32.63 6.77 -0.87
CA ARG A 188 -33.34 7.83 -1.61
C ARG A 188 -33.71 7.45 -3.03
N GLU A 189 -32.92 6.62 -3.68
CA GLU A 189 -33.11 6.29 -5.10
C GLU A 189 -34.40 5.50 -5.32
N LYS A 190 -35.28 6.06 -6.18
CA LYS A 190 -36.55 5.43 -6.53
C LYS A 190 -36.35 4.59 -7.79
N GLY A 191 -36.68 3.31 -7.73
CA GLY A 191 -36.61 2.41 -8.87
C GLY A 191 -35.38 1.51 -8.90
N PHE A 192 -34.71 1.29 -7.76
CA PHE A 192 -33.87 0.10 -7.61
C PHE A 192 -34.71 -1.16 -7.55
N SER A 193 -34.23 -2.19 -8.23
CA SER A 193 -34.63 -3.58 -8.00
C SER A 193 -34.17 -4.04 -6.61
N GLY A 194 -34.82 -5.07 -6.06
CA GLY A 194 -34.38 -5.67 -4.80
C GLY A 194 -32.93 -6.19 -4.85
N GLN A 195 -32.44 -6.55 -6.03
CA GLN A 195 -31.06 -6.98 -6.25
C GLN A 195 -30.05 -5.83 -6.13
N GLU A 196 -30.30 -4.68 -6.74
CA GLU A 196 -29.43 -3.50 -6.62
C GLU A 196 -29.31 -3.02 -5.17
N ILE A 197 -30.42 -3.04 -4.42
CA ILE A 197 -30.42 -2.71 -2.99
C ILE A 197 -29.54 -3.69 -2.20
N ASN A 198 -29.69 -5.00 -2.44
CA ASN A 198 -28.88 -6.03 -1.78
C ASN A 198 -27.38 -5.89 -2.12
N VAL A 199 -27.06 -5.59 -3.38
CA VAL A 199 -25.68 -5.31 -3.78
C VAL A 199 -25.15 -4.07 -3.06
N ALA A 200 -25.89 -2.96 -3.04
CA ALA A 200 -25.49 -1.76 -2.31
C ALA A 200 -25.25 -2.04 -0.81
N GLU A 201 -26.11 -2.84 -0.16
CA GLU A 201 -25.93 -3.27 1.24
C GLU A 201 -24.62 -4.04 1.44
N LYS A 202 -24.35 -5.00 0.56
CA LYS A 202 -23.11 -5.79 0.62
C LYS A 202 -21.87 -4.96 0.37
N LEU A 203 -21.96 -3.93 -0.47
CA LEU A 203 -20.83 -3.05 -0.78
C LEU A 203 -20.49 -2.07 0.36
N LEU A 204 -21.36 -1.87 1.35
CA LEU A 204 -21.06 -0.99 2.49
C LEU A 204 -19.79 -1.43 3.24
N SER A 205 -19.52 -2.74 3.31
CA SER A 205 -18.33 -3.28 3.97
C SER A 205 -17.06 -3.19 3.11
N ASN A 206 -17.17 -2.86 1.82
CA ASN A 206 -16.02 -2.65 0.93
C ASN A 206 -15.36 -1.27 1.11
N PHE A 207 -15.98 -0.36 1.86
CA PHE A 207 -15.41 0.94 2.23
C PHE A 207 -14.91 0.87 3.66
N LEU A 208 -13.66 0.45 3.84
CA LEU A 208 -13.04 0.27 5.14
C LEU A 208 -12.56 1.61 5.69
N SER A 209 -12.61 1.70 7.03
CA SER A 209 -12.15 2.88 7.77
C SER A 209 -11.27 2.41 8.91
N ASP A 210 -10.19 1.67 8.68
CA ASP A 210 -9.27 1.27 9.78
C ASP A 210 -7.93 1.97 9.78
N ASN A 211 -7.41 2.42 8.64
CA ASN A 211 -6.18 3.20 8.60
C ASN A 211 -6.46 4.71 8.66
N THR A 212 -5.41 5.54 8.70
CA THR A 212 -5.50 7.02 8.55
C THR A 212 -6.29 7.41 7.30
N SER A 213 -6.04 6.64 6.26
CA SER A 213 -6.56 6.76 4.92
C SER A 213 -7.74 5.81 4.71
N PRO A 214 -8.75 6.16 3.90
CA PRO A 214 -9.74 5.18 3.47
C PRO A 214 -9.08 4.03 2.73
N GLU A 215 -9.58 2.83 2.97
CA GLU A 215 -9.21 1.65 2.22
C GLU A 215 -10.47 1.11 1.52
N THR A 216 -10.31 0.71 0.27
CA THR A 216 -11.38 0.11 -0.51
C THR A 216 -10.96 -1.25 -1.00
N THR A 217 -11.84 -2.24 -0.86
CA THR A 217 -11.59 -3.63 -1.28
C THR A 217 -12.43 -3.98 -2.50
N SER A 218 -11.96 -4.92 -3.32
CA SER A 218 -12.65 -5.33 -4.54
C SER A 218 -14.14 -5.61 -4.34
N PHE A 219 -14.97 -5.04 -5.22
CA PHE A 219 -16.42 -5.23 -5.20
C PHE A 219 -16.84 -6.62 -5.66
N TYR A 220 -16.02 -7.27 -6.48
CA TYR A 220 -16.16 -8.65 -6.88
C TYR A 220 -14.77 -9.24 -7.17
N ILE A 221 -14.65 -10.56 -7.05
CA ILE A 221 -13.41 -11.26 -7.39
C ILE A 221 -13.34 -11.48 -8.91
N SER A 222 -12.19 -11.13 -9.50
CA SER A 222 -11.94 -11.33 -10.93
C SER A 222 -11.46 -12.76 -11.17
N GLY A 223 -12.10 -13.46 -12.11
CA GLY A 223 -11.64 -14.75 -12.63
C GLY A 223 -11.02 -14.62 -14.02
N GLU A 224 -10.39 -15.69 -14.47
CA GLU A 224 -9.79 -15.75 -15.80
C GLU A 224 -10.85 -16.08 -16.87
N ASP A 225 -11.03 -15.14 -17.82
CA ASP A 225 -11.91 -15.30 -18.99
C ASP A 225 -11.13 -15.69 -20.27
N GLY A 226 -9.81 -15.88 -20.16
CA GLY A 226 -8.89 -16.21 -21.25
C GLY A 226 -7.42 -15.97 -20.86
N PRO A 227 -6.44 -16.37 -21.69
CA PRO A 227 -5.01 -16.21 -21.39
C PRO A 227 -4.65 -14.74 -21.12
N LEU A 228 -4.07 -14.45 -19.95
CA LEU A 228 -3.69 -13.10 -19.47
C LEU A 228 -4.81 -12.05 -19.42
N ALA A 229 -6.07 -12.49 -19.32
CA ALA A 229 -7.18 -11.56 -19.10
C ALA A 229 -7.25 -11.06 -17.65
N LEU A 230 -6.60 -11.76 -16.70
CA LEU A 230 -6.73 -11.52 -15.26
C LEU A 230 -6.34 -10.09 -14.87
N GLY A 231 -5.13 -9.64 -15.23
CA GLY A 231 -4.67 -8.29 -14.91
C GLY A 231 -5.61 -7.22 -15.47
N SER A 232 -6.09 -7.40 -16.69
CA SER A 232 -7.02 -6.45 -17.33
C SER A 232 -8.40 -6.39 -16.65
N GLU A 233 -8.95 -7.54 -16.21
CA GLU A 233 -10.24 -7.58 -15.51
C GLU A 233 -10.13 -6.97 -14.11
N THR A 234 -9.06 -7.25 -13.37
CA THR A 234 -8.83 -6.65 -12.05
C THR A 234 -8.52 -5.16 -12.14
N ALA A 235 -7.80 -4.72 -13.17
CA ALA A 235 -7.61 -3.29 -13.45
C ALA A 235 -8.96 -2.60 -13.76
N ARG A 236 -9.84 -3.24 -14.52
CA ARG A 236 -11.20 -2.73 -14.78
C ARG A 236 -12.03 -2.65 -13.50
N GLU A 237 -11.97 -3.67 -12.64
CA GLU A 237 -12.66 -3.66 -11.34
C GLU A 237 -12.13 -2.51 -10.45
N THR A 238 -10.81 -2.36 -10.37
CA THR A 238 -10.18 -1.29 -9.58
C THR A 238 -10.59 0.09 -10.10
N ALA A 239 -10.61 0.27 -11.43
CA ALA A 239 -11.06 1.50 -12.07
C ALA A 239 -12.56 1.78 -11.81
N LEU A 240 -13.41 0.75 -11.88
CA LEU A 240 -14.83 0.82 -11.53
C LEU A 240 -15.04 1.28 -10.08
N ARG A 241 -14.35 0.63 -9.14
CA ARG A 241 -14.39 0.97 -7.72
C ARG A 241 -13.88 2.38 -7.45
N TYR A 242 -12.82 2.81 -8.13
CA TYR A 242 -12.32 4.17 -8.05
C TYR A 242 -13.34 5.20 -8.57
N LEU A 243 -13.91 4.98 -9.77
CA LEU A 243 -14.95 5.86 -10.33
C LEU A 243 -16.18 5.94 -9.42
N PHE A 244 -16.61 4.80 -8.89
CA PHE A 244 -17.73 4.74 -7.94
C PHE A 244 -17.45 5.56 -6.68
N THR A 245 -16.22 5.49 -6.15
CA THR A 245 -15.77 6.32 -5.02
C THR A 245 -15.85 7.82 -5.34
N GLN A 246 -15.43 8.23 -6.54
CA GLN A 246 -15.50 9.64 -6.97
C GLN A 246 -16.94 10.13 -7.10
N LEU A 247 -17.84 9.29 -7.62
CA LEU A 247 -19.26 9.61 -7.73
C LEU A 247 -19.95 9.71 -6.35
N LEU A 248 -19.60 8.84 -5.40
CA LEU A 248 -20.12 8.93 -4.02
C LEU A 248 -19.67 10.21 -3.31
N LEU A 249 -18.44 10.67 -3.55
CA LEU A 249 -17.99 11.96 -3.03
C LEU A 249 -18.71 13.14 -3.69
N ALA A 250 -18.88 13.11 -5.01
CA ALA A 250 -19.64 14.14 -5.72
C ALA A 250 -21.10 14.19 -5.22
N TYR A 251 -21.69 13.03 -4.95
CA TYR A 251 -23.01 12.90 -4.32
C TYR A 251 -23.01 13.50 -2.91
N ALA A 252 -22.10 13.09 -2.02
CA ALA A 252 -22.03 13.57 -0.64
C ALA A 252 -21.81 15.10 -0.58
N ASN A 253 -20.92 15.64 -1.42
CA ASN A 253 -20.63 17.08 -1.47
C ASN A 253 -21.88 17.92 -1.79
N LYS A 254 -22.84 17.37 -2.54
CA LYS A 254 -24.10 18.04 -2.91
C LYS A 254 -25.23 17.71 -1.94
N VAL A 255 -25.49 16.43 -1.68
CA VAL A 255 -26.68 15.96 -0.93
C VAL A 255 -26.54 16.17 0.58
N PHE A 256 -25.33 16.08 1.12
CA PHE A 256 -25.07 16.43 2.52
C PHE A 256 -24.69 17.90 2.69
N GLU A 257 -24.92 18.71 1.64
CA GLU A 257 -24.73 20.15 1.61
C GLU A 257 -23.32 20.64 1.94
N LEU A 258 -22.29 19.77 1.87
CA LEU A 258 -20.92 20.14 2.23
C LEU A 258 -20.47 21.40 1.48
N ASN A 259 -20.74 21.46 0.17
CA ASN A 259 -20.38 22.63 -0.65
C ASN A 259 -21.05 23.92 -0.17
N ASN A 260 -22.32 23.85 0.25
CA ASN A 260 -23.05 25.01 0.78
C ASN A 260 -22.54 25.41 2.16
N LEU A 261 -22.02 24.45 2.94
CA LEU A 261 -21.39 24.66 4.24
C LEU A 261 -19.90 25.08 4.11
N GLY A 262 -19.40 25.31 2.90
CA GLY A 262 -18.02 25.75 2.65
C GLY A 262 -16.98 24.65 2.82
N GLN A 263 -17.38 23.38 2.73
CA GLN A 263 -16.54 22.19 2.76
C GLN A 263 -16.63 21.41 1.45
N ARG A 264 -15.55 20.73 1.07
CA ARG A 264 -15.55 19.88 -0.14
C ARG A 264 -14.62 18.70 0.05
N ALA A 265 -15.18 17.51 0.12
CA ALA A 265 -14.43 16.27 0.32
C ALA A 265 -13.85 15.76 -1.00
N LEU A 266 -12.61 15.26 -0.92
CA LEU A 266 -11.87 14.68 -2.05
C LEU A 266 -11.20 13.37 -1.63
N ALA A 267 -11.08 12.44 -2.58
CA ALA A 267 -10.22 11.27 -2.49
C ALA A 267 -9.39 11.13 -3.78
N TYR A 268 -8.14 10.72 -3.64
CA TYR A 268 -7.19 10.54 -4.75
C TYR A 268 -6.14 9.48 -4.39
N LEU A 269 -5.45 8.96 -5.40
CA LEU A 269 -4.37 8.01 -5.19
C LEU A 269 -3.06 8.76 -4.96
N SER A 270 -2.44 8.59 -3.79
CA SER A 270 -1.14 9.17 -3.48
C SER A 270 -0.33 8.24 -2.58
N PRO A 271 0.92 7.88 -2.96
CA PRO A 271 1.68 6.85 -2.25
C PRO A 271 2.43 7.35 -1.01
N LEU A 272 2.45 8.66 -0.77
CA LEU A 272 3.24 9.29 0.27
C LEU A 272 2.36 10.17 1.18
N PRO A 273 2.70 10.28 2.47
CA PRO A 273 2.05 11.21 3.38
C PRO A 273 2.09 12.65 2.84
N PRO A 274 1.00 13.41 2.99
CA PRO A 274 0.96 14.81 2.58
C PRO A 274 2.07 15.66 3.20
N VAL A 275 2.55 16.66 2.45
CA VAL A 275 3.65 17.53 2.90
C VAL A 275 3.23 18.29 4.16
N ARG A 276 2.00 18.81 4.18
CA ARG A 276 1.45 19.54 5.33
C ARG A 276 1.21 18.65 6.55
N GLN A 277 0.81 17.40 6.35
CA GLN A 277 0.70 16.43 7.45
C GLN A 277 2.07 16.09 8.04
N THR A 278 3.09 15.97 7.19
CA THR A 278 4.49 15.81 7.64
C THR A 278 4.97 17.02 8.44
N GLU A 279 4.65 18.24 7.99
CA GLU A 279 4.96 19.49 8.70
C GLU A 279 4.26 19.54 10.07
N LEU A 280 2.95 19.26 10.13
CA LEU A 280 2.20 19.24 11.37
C LEU A 280 2.76 18.22 12.37
N ASN A 281 3.15 17.03 11.88
CA ASN A 281 3.74 15.98 12.71
C ASN A 281 5.00 16.47 13.45
N GLU A 282 5.83 17.33 12.84
CA GLU A 282 7.01 17.92 13.50
C GLU A 282 6.67 18.84 14.69
N HIS A 283 5.40 19.21 14.87
CA HIS A 283 4.94 20.20 15.85
C HIS A 283 3.96 19.66 16.88
N ILE A 284 3.57 18.39 16.79
CA ILE A 284 2.60 17.78 17.72
C ILE A 284 3.17 16.52 18.40
N SER A 285 2.53 16.11 19.49
CA SER A 285 2.88 14.86 20.17
C SER A 285 2.35 13.64 19.43
N ASP A 286 2.96 12.49 19.69
CA ASP A 286 2.56 11.20 19.12
C ASP A 286 1.12 10.79 19.49
N ALA A 287 0.70 11.09 20.71
CA ALA A 287 -0.68 10.85 21.15
C ALA A 287 -1.68 11.77 20.44
N PHE A 288 -1.35 13.06 20.27
CA PHE A 288 -2.25 14.00 19.60
C PHE A 288 -2.33 13.73 18.09
N TYR A 289 -1.23 13.28 17.47
CA TYR A 289 -1.28 12.78 16.09
C TYR A 289 -2.30 11.64 15.94
N ARG A 290 -2.29 10.66 16.86
CA ARG A 290 -3.28 9.58 16.83
C ARG A 290 -4.70 10.07 16.98
N GLU A 291 -4.93 11.02 17.88
CA GLU A 291 -6.26 11.60 18.10
C GLU A 291 -6.82 12.27 16.83
N LEU A 292 -5.96 12.99 16.09
CA LEU A 292 -6.34 13.70 14.87
C LEU A 292 -6.52 12.76 13.66
N PHE A 293 -5.62 11.79 13.49
CA PHE A 293 -5.48 11.08 12.21
C PHE A 293 -5.79 9.58 12.26
N MET A 294 -5.74 8.91 13.42
CA MET A 294 -6.10 7.49 13.46
C MET A 294 -7.61 7.34 13.30
N SER A 295 -8.01 6.55 12.31
CA SER A 295 -9.41 6.34 12.02
C SER A 295 -10.14 5.71 13.22
N PRO A 296 -11.38 6.13 13.51
CA PRO A 296 -12.22 5.58 14.57
C PRO A 296 -12.79 4.17 14.29
N CYS A 297 -12.46 3.55 13.15
CA CYS A 297 -12.92 2.19 12.82
C CYS A 297 -14.44 2.04 12.78
N LEU A 298 -15.13 3.03 12.19
CA LEU A 298 -16.59 3.06 12.04
C LEU A 298 -17.13 2.14 10.93
N SER A 299 -16.27 1.69 10.01
CA SER A 299 -16.66 0.80 8.91
C SER A 299 -15.71 -0.37 8.77
N GLY A 300 -16.27 -1.53 8.42
CA GLY A 300 -15.55 -2.78 8.18
C GLY A 300 -15.45 -3.72 9.38
N TRP A 301 -15.90 -3.31 10.56
CA TRP A 301 -15.66 -4.08 11.80
C TRP A 301 -16.92 -4.12 12.64
N ASP A 302 -17.23 -5.30 13.17
CA ASP A 302 -18.33 -5.42 14.13
C ASP A 302 -17.97 -4.81 15.48
N ARG A 303 -16.68 -4.82 15.85
CA ARG A 303 -16.14 -4.20 17.07
C ARG A 303 -15.15 -3.09 16.74
N GLY A 304 -15.68 -1.94 16.33
CA GLY A 304 -14.89 -0.80 15.88
C GLY A 304 -13.88 -0.29 16.91
N GLU A 305 -14.27 -0.14 18.19
CA GLU A 305 -13.37 0.36 19.23
C GLU A 305 -12.15 -0.55 19.49
N GLU A 306 -12.36 -1.87 19.45
CA GLU A 306 -11.25 -2.82 19.59
C GLU A 306 -10.25 -2.69 18.43
N LYS A 307 -10.75 -2.55 17.19
CA LYS A 307 -9.91 -2.31 16.02
C LYS A 307 -9.22 -0.95 16.09
N HIS A 308 -9.89 0.10 16.56
CA HIS A 308 -9.28 1.41 16.77
C HIS A 308 -8.08 1.33 17.75
N ASN A 309 -8.26 0.61 18.85
CA ASN A 309 -7.19 0.35 19.82
C ASN A 309 -6.01 -0.45 19.20
N TYR A 310 -6.31 -1.43 18.34
CA TYR A 310 -5.29 -2.14 17.58
C TYR A 310 -4.49 -1.21 16.67
N MET A 311 -5.14 -0.29 15.96
CA MET A 311 -4.46 0.68 15.10
C MET A 311 -3.61 1.67 15.89
N GLY A 312 -4.07 2.07 17.08
CA GLY A 312 -3.26 2.83 18.04
C GLY A 312 -1.99 2.08 18.47
N LEU A 313 -2.09 0.78 18.73
CA LEU A 313 -0.93 -0.08 19.03
C LEU A 313 0.04 -0.16 17.83
N CYS A 314 -0.48 -0.35 16.62
CA CYS A 314 0.34 -0.38 15.40
C CYS A 314 1.16 0.91 15.25
N HIS A 315 0.51 2.06 15.40
CA HIS A 315 1.17 3.36 15.33
C HIS A 315 2.26 3.52 16.40
N GLU A 316 1.93 3.22 17.65
CA GLU A 316 2.86 3.31 18.77
C GLU A 316 4.11 2.43 18.58
N VAL A 317 3.93 1.20 18.10
CA VAL A 317 5.04 0.27 17.83
C VAL A 317 5.93 0.81 16.71
N LEU A 318 5.36 1.33 15.62
CA LEU A 318 6.12 1.90 14.51
C LEU A 318 6.88 3.17 14.90
N SER A 319 6.28 4.03 15.73
CA SER A 319 6.94 5.20 16.33
C SER A 319 8.14 4.79 17.21
N ARG A 320 7.96 3.81 18.10
CA ARG A 320 9.04 3.30 18.97
C ARG A 320 10.13 2.57 18.19
N SER A 321 9.77 1.84 17.13
CA SER A 321 10.71 1.10 16.30
C SER A 321 11.76 2.02 15.68
N GLN A 322 11.37 3.22 15.20
CA GLN A 322 12.32 4.21 14.66
C GLN A 322 13.36 4.67 15.70
N LEU A 323 12.98 4.83 16.97
CA LEU A 323 13.94 5.14 18.03
C LEU A 323 14.90 3.96 18.27
N ASN A 324 14.39 2.74 18.21
CA ASN A 324 15.19 1.50 18.32
C ASN A 324 16.05 1.21 17.08
N ALA A 325 15.91 2.01 16.01
CA ALA A 325 16.79 1.95 14.84
C ALA A 325 18.16 2.63 15.10
N LEU A 326 18.22 3.64 15.99
CA LEU A 326 19.44 4.40 16.27
C LEU A 326 20.62 3.55 16.77
N PRO A 327 20.44 2.62 17.73
CA PRO A 327 21.53 1.72 18.14
C PRO A 327 22.08 0.89 16.99
N LYS A 328 21.19 0.36 16.13
CA LYS A 328 21.60 -0.42 14.95
C LYS A 328 22.35 0.41 13.92
N LEU A 329 21.96 1.66 13.69
CA LEU A 329 22.67 2.58 12.81
C LEU A 329 24.09 2.88 13.33
N ARG A 330 24.25 3.00 14.65
CA ARG A 330 25.56 3.16 15.30
C ARG A 330 26.41 1.92 15.16
N GLU A 331 25.87 0.73 15.45
CA GLU A 331 26.57 -0.56 15.29
C GLU A 331 26.96 -0.85 13.85
N ALA A 332 26.09 -0.49 12.90
CA ALA A 332 26.38 -0.54 11.48
C ALA A 332 27.45 0.48 11.05
N GLY A 333 27.92 1.37 11.92
CA GLY A 333 28.90 2.42 11.58
C GLY A 333 28.38 3.41 10.54
N VAL A 334 27.05 3.55 10.45
CA VAL A 334 26.35 4.55 9.64
C VAL A 334 26.39 5.89 10.35
N ILE A 335 26.04 5.88 11.64
CA ILE A 335 26.24 6.99 12.57
C ILE A 335 27.61 6.79 13.22
N GLN A 336 28.51 7.75 13.05
CA GLN A 336 29.90 7.66 13.50
C GLN A 336 30.19 8.51 14.74
N HIS A 337 29.24 9.35 15.15
CA HIS A 337 29.40 10.30 16.25
C HIS A 337 28.17 10.25 17.16
N ASN A 338 28.29 10.71 18.39
CA ASN A 338 27.17 10.78 19.34
C ASN A 338 26.25 11.99 19.10
N LEU A 339 26.55 12.83 18.10
CA LEU A 339 25.67 13.89 17.65
C LEU A 339 24.72 13.33 16.60
N VAL A 340 23.45 13.21 16.95
CA VAL A 340 22.36 12.77 16.09
C VAL A 340 21.20 13.73 16.22
N VAL A 341 20.47 13.93 15.12
CA VAL A 341 19.15 14.53 15.20
C VAL A 341 18.23 13.45 15.74
N LEU A 342 17.66 13.66 16.92
CA LEU A 342 16.65 12.72 17.42
C LEU A 342 15.47 12.72 16.44
N PRO A 343 15.08 11.55 15.89
CA PRO A 343 13.90 11.48 15.07
C PRO A 343 12.69 11.88 15.91
N ASN A 344 11.66 12.39 15.24
CA ASN A 344 10.42 12.72 15.92
C ASN A 344 9.87 11.45 16.59
N THR A 345 9.32 11.60 17.79
CA THR A 345 8.68 10.49 18.49
C THR A 345 7.38 10.06 17.82
N SER A 346 6.84 10.86 16.89
CA SER A 346 5.66 10.50 16.12
C SER A 346 5.96 10.19 14.67
N ASN A 347 5.39 9.09 14.19
CA ASN A 347 5.57 8.54 12.86
C ASN A 347 4.32 8.75 11.99
N ILE A 348 4.52 9.01 10.70
CA ILE A 348 3.49 9.17 9.67
C ILE A 348 3.35 7.96 8.76
N SER A 349 4.05 6.85 9.05
CA SER A 349 4.20 5.73 8.14
C SER A 349 2.90 5.01 7.80
N LEU A 350 1.91 5.07 8.70
CA LEU A 350 0.56 4.54 8.45
C LEU A 350 -0.27 5.39 7.48
N ALA A 351 0.20 6.58 7.10
CA ALA A 351 -0.38 7.38 6.03
C ALA A 351 0.30 7.13 4.66
N ASN A 352 1.23 6.16 4.56
CA ASN A 352 1.75 5.71 3.27
C ASN A 352 0.74 4.79 2.61
N ASN A 353 0.09 5.25 1.55
CA ASN A 353 -0.92 4.46 0.86
C ASN A 353 -0.28 3.58 -0.22
N GLY A 354 -0.77 2.37 -0.40
CA GLY A 354 -0.42 1.51 -1.53
C GLY A 354 -1.61 0.74 -2.09
N THR A 355 -1.29 -0.19 -2.97
CA THR A 355 -2.23 -1.18 -3.48
C THR A 355 -1.78 -2.56 -3.04
N HIS A 356 -2.68 -3.35 -2.47
CA HIS A 356 -2.44 -4.77 -2.26
C HIS A 356 -3.17 -5.56 -3.33
N VAL A 357 -2.48 -6.54 -3.92
CA VAL A 357 -3.08 -7.44 -4.91
C VAL A 357 -3.01 -8.86 -4.40
N SER A 358 -4.17 -9.45 -4.16
CA SER A 358 -4.31 -10.85 -3.76
C SER A 358 -4.60 -11.72 -4.99
N LEU A 359 -3.82 -12.78 -5.14
CA LEU A 359 -4.00 -13.83 -6.14
C LEU A 359 -4.31 -15.14 -5.42
N GLY A 360 -5.49 -15.70 -5.67
CA GLY A 360 -5.91 -17.01 -5.16
C GLY A 360 -5.66 -18.11 -6.19
N SER A 361 -5.30 -19.30 -5.73
CA SER A 361 -5.22 -20.51 -6.56
C SER A 361 -6.40 -21.43 -6.24
N LEU A 362 -7.23 -21.70 -7.25
CA LEU A 362 -8.38 -22.58 -7.14
C LEU A 362 -7.95 -24.02 -6.87
N CYS A 363 -6.89 -24.50 -7.54
CA CYS A 363 -6.40 -25.86 -7.38
C CYS A 363 -5.74 -26.06 -6.01
N LEU A 364 -4.97 -25.08 -5.49
CA LEU A 364 -4.42 -25.18 -4.13
C LEU A 364 -5.53 -25.24 -3.10
N SER A 365 -6.50 -24.32 -3.20
CA SER A 365 -7.63 -24.25 -2.26
C SER A 365 -8.45 -25.55 -2.30
N ARG A 366 -8.73 -26.09 -3.49
CA ARG A 366 -9.45 -27.37 -3.66
C ARG A 366 -8.65 -28.58 -3.16
N SER A 367 -7.34 -28.59 -3.33
CA SER A 367 -6.48 -29.68 -2.86
C SER A 367 -6.43 -29.78 -1.33
N LEU A 368 -6.56 -28.66 -0.62
CA LEU A 368 -6.62 -28.62 0.84
C LEU A 368 -8.02 -29.01 1.37
N GLY A 369 -9.09 -28.65 0.65
CA GLY A 369 -10.47 -28.97 1.01
C GLY A 369 -10.96 -28.27 2.29
N ASP A 370 -12.20 -28.55 2.72
CA ASP A 370 -12.84 -27.82 3.84
C ASP A 370 -12.26 -28.19 5.22
N ALA A 371 -11.60 -29.34 5.33
CA ALA A 371 -11.02 -29.85 6.57
C ALA A 371 -9.61 -30.42 6.30
N PRO A 372 -8.62 -29.55 6.02
CA PRO A 372 -7.27 -29.98 5.69
C PRO A 372 -6.62 -30.70 6.89
N ASP A 373 -5.94 -31.81 6.62
CA ASP A 373 -5.17 -32.51 7.64
C ASP A 373 -3.84 -31.80 7.94
N VAL A 374 -3.14 -32.26 8.99
CA VAL A 374 -1.86 -31.67 9.43
C VAL A 374 -0.78 -31.70 8.34
N ARG A 375 -0.80 -32.72 7.47
CA ARG A 375 0.17 -32.82 6.36
C ARG A 375 -0.12 -31.77 5.31
N ALA A 376 -1.38 -31.59 4.94
CA ALA A 376 -1.80 -30.61 3.95
C ALA A 376 -1.48 -29.18 4.42
N LEU A 377 -1.80 -28.84 5.67
CA LEU A 377 -1.45 -27.53 6.27
C LEU A 377 0.06 -27.28 6.32
N SER A 378 0.83 -28.30 6.68
CA SER A 378 2.29 -28.21 6.68
C SER A 378 2.86 -28.06 5.26
N ALA A 379 2.29 -28.74 4.27
CA ALA A 379 2.65 -28.58 2.86
C ALA A 379 2.33 -27.19 2.33
N GLU A 380 1.15 -26.65 2.65
CA GLU A 380 0.77 -25.28 2.30
C GLU A 380 1.76 -24.26 2.85
N LYS A 381 2.13 -24.37 4.13
CA LYS A 381 3.12 -23.48 4.76
C LYS A 381 4.52 -23.63 4.16
N TYR A 382 4.97 -24.87 3.94
CA TYR A 382 6.27 -25.15 3.34
C TYR A 382 6.39 -24.52 1.95
N LEU A 383 5.41 -24.76 1.08
CA LEU A 383 5.40 -24.21 -0.28
C LEU A 383 5.25 -22.68 -0.26
N GLY A 384 4.38 -22.15 0.60
CA GLY A 384 4.16 -20.73 0.75
C GLY A 384 5.43 -19.96 1.09
N ASP A 385 6.19 -20.45 2.07
CA ASP A 385 7.46 -19.84 2.45
C ASP A 385 8.52 -19.96 1.33
N LEU A 386 8.68 -21.14 0.71
CA LEU A 386 9.62 -21.33 -0.39
C LEU A 386 9.33 -20.42 -1.59
N VAL A 387 8.05 -20.34 -1.99
CA VAL A 387 7.61 -19.48 -3.10
C VAL A 387 7.86 -18.02 -2.76
N THR A 388 7.57 -17.60 -1.53
CA THR A 388 7.86 -16.23 -1.07
C THR A 388 9.35 -15.89 -1.18
N LYS A 389 10.25 -16.81 -0.79
CA LYS A 389 11.70 -16.62 -0.96
C LYS A 389 12.11 -16.46 -2.43
N ILE A 390 11.53 -17.25 -3.32
CA ILE A 390 11.80 -17.16 -4.76
C ILE A 390 11.32 -15.80 -5.28
N MET A 391 10.09 -15.41 -4.93
CA MET A 391 9.46 -14.15 -5.33
C MET A 391 10.27 -12.91 -4.93
N GLU A 392 10.92 -12.91 -3.76
CA GLU A 392 11.76 -11.80 -3.30
C GLU A 392 12.88 -11.42 -4.29
N HIS A 393 13.32 -12.36 -5.15
CA HIS A 393 14.35 -12.10 -6.18
C HIS A 393 13.82 -11.33 -7.40
N PHE A 394 12.51 -11.33 -7.61
CA PHE A 394 11.85 -10.69 -8.77
C PHE A 394 11.20 -9.34 -8.43
N LEU A 395 11.08 -8.97 -7.15
CA LEU A 395 10.40 -7.75 -6.70
C LEU A 395 10.92 -6.45 -7.35
N LEU A 396 12.21 -6.37 -7.67
CA LEU A 396 12.78 -5.18 -8.33
C LEU A 396 12.26 -4.95 -9.75
N LEU A 397 11.59 -5.92 -10.38
CA LEU A 397 11.02 -5.79 -11.72
C LEU A 397 9.77 -4.90 -11.73
N PHE A 398 9.14 -4.67 -10.58
CA PHE A 398 7.94 -3.82 -10.44
C PHE A 398 8.29 -2.36 -10.11
N VAL A 399 9.38 -2.17 -9.36
CA VAL A 399 9.81 -0.86 -8.87
C VAL A 399 10.29 -0.01 -10.05
N GLU A 400 9.76 1.20 -10.17
CA GLU A 400 9.97 2.20 -11.24
C GLU A 400 9.33 1.87 -12.60
N THR A 401 9.00 0.61 -12.88
CA THR A 401 8.49 0.12 -14.17
C THR A 401 6.99 0.27 -14.29
N TYR A 402 6.24 -0.30 -13.35
CA TYR A 402 4.78 -0.25 -13.29
C TYR A 402 4.27 0.58 -12.11
N THR A 403 5.02 0.63 -11.02
CA THR A 403 4.66 1.42 -9.84
C THR A 403 5.83 2.28 -9.38
N ALA A 404 5.52 3.43 -8.76
CA ALA A 404 6.52 4.34 -8.24
C ALA A 404 5.94 5.22 -7.12
N ALA A 405 6.83 5.87 -6.36
CA ALA A 405 6.51 6.93 -5.41
C ALA A 405 7.61 8.01 -5.44
N PRO A 406 7.68 8.82 -6.52
CA PRO A 406 8.70 9.85 -6.67
C PRO A 406 8.76 10.83 -5.50
N ARG A 407 9.95 11.03 -4.91
CA ARG A 407 10.16 12.00 -3.81
C ARG A 407 11.49 12.72 -3.95
N ARG A 408 11.51 14.01 -3.62
CA ARG A 408 12.74 14.77 -3.41
C ARG A 408 13.08 14.85 -1.92
N ILE A 409 14.34 14.56 -1.61
CA ILE A 409 14.93 14.72 -0.29
C ILE A 409 15.92 15.88 -0.36
N SER A 410 15.77 16.87 0.52
CA SER A 410 16.69 18.01 0.63
C SER A 410 18.02 17.58 1.26
N PHE A 411 19.07 18.39 1.15
CA PHE A 411 20.30 18.12 1.92
C PHE A 411 20.04 18.16 3.43
N ALA A 412 19.23 19.12 3.91
CA ALA A 412 18.93 19.30 5.32
C ALA A 412 18.10 18.16 5.93
N ASP A 413 17.38 17.40 5.10
CA ASP A 413 16.65 16.22 5.54
C ASP A 413 17.43 14.91 5.33
N PHE A 414 18.62 14.95 4.71
CA PHE A 414 19.42 13.78 4.34
C PHE A 414 20.21 13.17 5.54
N HIS A 415 19.62 13.20 6.73
CA HIS A 415 20.18 12.62 7.96
C HIS A 415 19.91 11.10 8.00
N PRO A 416 20.93 10.24 8.21
CA PRO A 416 20.75 8.79 8.16
C PRO A 416 19.71 8.26 9.15
N GLU A 417 19.63 8.85 10.34
CA GLU A 417 18.60 8.58 11.36
C GLU A 417 17.16 8.84 10.92
N ARG A 418 16.95 9.64 9.87
CA ARG A 418 15.62 9.94 9.30
C ARG A 418 15.40 9.14 8.02
N ILE A 419 16.32 9.24 7.05
CA ILE A 419 16.07 8.77 5.68
C ILE A 419 16.28 7.27 5.48
N LEU A 420 16.95 6.59 6.42
CA LEU A 420 17.03 5.13 6.37
C LEU A 420 15.75 4.48 6.91
N GLY A 421 14.81 5.26 7.47
CA GLY A 421 13.49 4.79 7.86
C GLY A 421 13.54 3.49 8.66
N PHE A 422 12.89 2.45 8.14
CA PHE A 422 12.84 1.13 8.74
C PHE A 422 13.94 0.17 8.28
N LEU A 423 14.80 0.57 7.34
CA LEU A 423 15.87 -0.28 6.81
C LEU A 423 16.76 -0.93 7.90
N PRO A 424 17.04 -0.29 9.06
CA PRO A 424 17.78 -0.94 10.14
C PRO A 424 17.08 -2.17 10.75
N HIS A 425 15.77 -2.31 10.57
CA HIS A 425 14.98 -3.48 10.99
C HIS A 425 14.73 -4.47 9.85
N GLU A 426 15.02 -4.06 8.61
CA GLU A 426 14.77 -4.83 7.38
C GLU A 426 16.06 -5.46 6.80
N LEU A 427 17.22 -4.92 7.17
CA LEU A 427 18.52 -5.30 6.62
C LEU A 427 19.57 -5.51 7.71
N ASP A 428 20.48 -6.45 7.45
CA ASP A 428 21.69 -6.69 8.21
C ASP A 428 22.62 -5.46 8.13
N TYR A 429 23.39 -5.23 9.19
CA TYR A 429 24.32 -4.11 9.33
C TYR A 429 25.29 -3.99 8.15
N THR A 430 25.65 -5.11 7.52
CA THR A 430 26.56 -5.13 6.37
C THR A 430 25.94 -4.47 5.15
N HIS A 431 24.73 -4.91 4.77
CA HIS A 431 24.05 -4.42 3.58
C HIS A 431 23.49 -3.00 3.80
N LEU A 432 23.02 -2.69 5.02
CA LEU A 432 22.63 -1.35 5.43
C LEU A 432 23.78 -0.34 5.22
N ARG A 433 24.99 -0.69 5.69
CA ARG A 433 26.20 0.14 5.48
C ARG A 433 26.55 0.29 4.00
N MET A 434 26.38 -0.76 3.20
CA MET A 434 26.67 -0.73 1.76
C MET A 434 25.69 0.17 1.01
N ILE A 435 24.39 0.04 1.29
CA ILE A 435 23.33 0.92 0.77
C ILE A 435 23.64 2.36 1.15
N TRP A 436 23.86 2.65 2.44
CA TRP A 436 24.13 4.01 2.88
C TRP A 436 25.33 4.64 2.16
N ARG A 437 26.44 3.92 2.07
CA ARG A 437 27.64 4.39 1.37
C ARG A 437 27.40 4.63 -0.12
N ARG A 438 26.54 3.83 -0.75
CA ARG A 438 26.16 4.01 -2.16
C ARG A 438 25.23 5.19 -2.33
N TRP A 439 24.27 5.34 -1.44
CA TRP A 439 23.30 6.43 -1.46
C TRP A 439 23.99 7.79 -1.30
N LYS A 440 24.94 7.93 -0.36
CA LYS A 440 25.76 9.15 -0.24
C LYS A 440 26.51 9.54 -1.50
N LYS A 441 26.88 8.57 -2.34
CA LYS A 441 27.55 8.82 -3.63
C LYS A 441 26.57 9.14 -4.76
N LYS A 442 25.34 8.61 -4.68
CA LYS A 442 24.26 8.91 -5.63
C LYS A 442 23.73 10.32 -5.41
N ALA A 443 23.55 10.71 -4.16
CA ALA A 443 23.02 12.01 -3.79
C ALA A 443 23.87 13.15 -4.34
N GLY A 444 23.23 14.25 -4.73
CA GLY A 444 23.84 15.50 -5.17
C GLY A 444 24.47 16.30 -4.04
N ASN A 445 25.18 15.63 -3.13
CA ASN A 445 25.72 16.15 -1.87
C ASN A 445 27.26 16.12 -1.85
N SER A 446 27.92 16.24 -3.00
CA SER A 446 29.38 16.23 -3.08
C SER A 446 29.96 17.65 -3.11
N PHE A 447 30.95 17.90 -2.28
CA PHE A 447 31.78 19.12 -2.32
C PHE A 447 33.25 18.72 -2.44
N LEU A 448 33.99 19.31 -3.39
CA LEU A 448 35.41 18.98 -3.68
C LEU A 448 35.69 17.46 -3.80
N GLY A 449 34.76 16.72 -4.42
CA GLY A 449 34.90 15.26 -4.62
C GLY A 449 34.55 14.39 -3.39
N HIS A 450 34.15 15.00 -2.27
CA HIS A 450 33.75 14.30 -1.05
C HIS A 450 32.23 14.39 -0.83
N SER A 451 31.58 13.24 -0.63
CA SER A 451 30.17 13.19 -0.24
C SER A 451 30.00 13.69 1.20
N MET A 452 29.17 14.71 1.37
CA MET A 452 28.80 15.28 2.65
C MET A 452 27.44 14.77 3.10
N THR A 453 27.26 14.70 4.41
CA THR A 453 25.97 14.47 5.07
C THR A 453 25.68 15.67 5.96
N PRO A 454 24.41 16.01 6.17
CA PRO A 454 24.05 16.97 7.19
C PRO A 454 24.46 16.42 8.57
N TYR A 455 24.69 17.33 9.51
CA TYR A 455 25.13 16.98 10.87
C TYR A 455 24.68 18.00 11.93
N GLY A 456 23.95 19.05 11.52
CA GLY A 456 23.57 20.14 12.40
C GLY A 456 22.06 20.38 12.45
N PRO A 457 21.63 21.46 13.12
CA PRO A 457 20.26 21.93 13.04
C PRO A 457 19.90 22.37 11.62
N LYS A 458 18.61 22.28 11.25
CA LYS A 458 18.09 22.59 9.90
C LYS A 458 18.59 23.93 9.32
N TRP A 459 18.73 24.98 10.14
CA TRP A 459 19.19 26.30 9.67
C TRP A 459 20.66 26.27 9.23
N LEU A 460 21.52 25.52 9.93
CA LEU A 460 22.94 25.40 9.61
C LEU A 460 23.11 24.54 8.35
N ASP A 461 22.41 23.42 8.28
CA ASP A 461 22.42 22.55 7.10
C ASP A 461 21.85 23.27 5.87
N GLY A 462 20.84 24.14 6.04
CA GLY A 462 20.30 24.98 4.98
C GLY A 462 21.31 26.00 4.44
N LEU A 463 22.11 26.61 5.33
CA LEU A 463 23.20 27.51 4.92
C LEU A 463 24.29 26.73 4.18
N LEU A 464 24.71 25.58 4.70
CA LEU A 464 25.70 24.71 4.05
C LEU A 464 25.22 24.24 2.67
N SER A 465 23.96 23.84 2.55
CA SER A 465 23.32 23.45 1.30
C SER A 465 23.40 24.57 0.27
N SER A 466 23.11 25.80 0.68
CA SER A 466 23.13 26.98 -0.20
C SER A 466 24.55 27.35 -0.65
N VAL A 467 25.50 27.41 0.29
CA VAL A 467 26.90 27.80 0.02
C VAL A 467 27.63 26.75 -0.83
N LEU A 468 27.45 25.48 -0.50
CA LEU A 468 28.15 24.35 -1.14
C LEU A 468 27.35 23.71 -2.29
N LYS A 469 26.17 24.26 -2.61
CA LYS A 469 25.25 23.77 -3.65
C LYS A 469 24.85 22.29 -3.48
N LEU A 470 24.64 21.86 -2.23
CA LEU A 470 24.24 20.49 -1.90
C LEU A 470 22.73 20.34 -2.09
N ARG A 471 22.30 19.50 -3.03
CA ARG A 471 20.90 19.45 -3.51
C ARG A 471 20.04 18.36 -2.86
N GLY A 472 20.66 17.45 -2.12
CA GLY A 472 20.01 16.24 -1.62
C GLY A 472 19.90 15.15 -2.70
N ASP A 473 18.79 14.43 -2.75
CA ASP A 473 18.59 13.31 -3.68
C ASP A 473 17.16 13.24 -4.24
N TYR A 474 17.00 12.50 -5.34
CA TYR A 474 15.71 12.10 -5.90
C TYR A 474 15.54 10.59 -5.71
N VAL A 475 14.47 10.18 -5.04
CA VAL A 475 14.13 8.78 -4.77
C VAL A 475 12.96 8.38 -5.69
N PRO A 476 13.16 7.38 -6.56
CA PRO A 476 12.12 6.91 -7.50
C PRO A 476 10.90 6.28 -6.82
N ASP A 477 11.10 5.55 -5.72
CA ASP A 477 10.03 4.95 -4.92
C ASP A 477 10.32 5.08 -3.42
N ALA A 478 9.87 6.18 -2.82
CA ALA A 478 10.12 6.48 -1.41
C ALA A 478 9.19 5.73 -0.45
N ARG A 479 8.01 5.27 -0.92
CA ARG A 479 7.05 4.53 -0.09
C ARG A 479 7.70 3.28 0.51
N LEU A 480 8.52 2.58 -0.29
CA LEU A 480 9.24 1.38 0.12
C LEU A 480 10.35 1.62 1.15
N LEU A 481 10.63 2.86 1.53
CA LEU A 481 11.62 3.25 2.55
C LEU A 481 10.94 3.87 3.78
N ASP A 482 9.87 4.63 3.56
CA ASP A 482 9.13 5.36 4.59
C ASP A 482 8.08 4.49 5.33
N TYR A 483 7.80 3.29 4.81
CA TYR A 483 6.91 2.29 5.42
C TYR A 483 7.70 1.03 5.79
N LEU A 484 7.32 0.35 6.87
CA LEU A 484 7.90 -0.94 7.23
C LEU A 484 7.39 -2.00 6.24
N VAL A 485 8.22 -2.44 5.31
CA VAL A 485 7.82 -3.38 4.24
C VAL A 485 8.06 -4.83 4.65
N CYS A 486 9.14 -5.10 5.38
CA CYS A 486 9.44 -6.43 5.88
C CYS A 486 10.02 -6.43 7.29
N LEU A 487 10.09 -7.61 7.90
CA LEU A 487 10.86 -7.83 9.11
C LEU A 487 12.00 -8.79 8.81
N MET A 488 13.18 -8.51 9.37
CA MET A 488 14.33 -9.40 9.28
C MET A 488 14.21 -10.52 10.31
N SER A 489 14.59 -11.73 9.89
CA SER A 489 14.69 -12.90 10.78
C SER A 489 15.70 -12.68 11.92
N THR A 490 15.56 -13.45 13.01
CA THR A 490 16.64 -13.59 14.00
C THR A 490 17.52 -14.78 13.63
N TYR A 491 18.62 -15.00 14.35
CA TYR A 491 19.43 -16.20 14.13
C TYR A 491 18.71 -17.48 14.58
N GLU A 492 17.80 -17.37 15.55
CA GLU A 492 17.06 -18.50 16.11
C GLU A 492 15.74 -18.77 15.38
N ASN A 493 14.99 -17.72 15.05
CA ASN A 493 13.65 -17.83 14.47
C ASN A 493 13.58 -17.09 13.12
N HIS A 494 13.18 -17.82 12.09
CA HIS A 494 13.24 -17.38 10.70
C HIS A 494 11.83 -17.12 10.16
N ALA A 495 11.68 -16.10 9.31
CA ALA A 495 10.38 -15.69 8.77
C ALA A 495 9.80 -16.68 7.74
N LEU A 496 10.65 -17.43 7.05
CA LEU A 496 10.31 -18.24 5.87
C LEU A 496 10.92 -19.66 5.92
N ASP A 497 11.04 -20.25 7.10
CA ASP A 497 11.63 -21.59 7.25
C ASP A 497 10.75 -22.75 6.77
N GLY A 498 9.49 -22.52 6.40
CA GLY A 498 8.54 -23.56 5.99
C GLY A 498 7.99 -24.38 7.15
N ASN A 499 8.17 -23.93 8.40
CA ASN A 499 7.53 -24.51 9.58
C ASN A 499 6.28 -23.71 9.95
N THR A 500 5.24 -24.40 10.42
CA THR A 500 4.06 -23.76 11.01
C THR A 500 4.44 -22.95 12.27
N GLY A 501 3.73 -21.84 12.50
CA GLY A 501 3.97 -20.94 13.64
C GLY A 501 5.28 -20.15 13.59
N ASN A 502 5.99 -20.13 12.45
CA ASN A 502 7.27 -19.42 12.35
C ASN A 502 7.17 -17.91 12.55
N TRP A 503 6.11 -17.29 12.05
CA TRP A 503 5.84 -15.87 12.28
C TRP A 503 5.61 -15.55 13.75
N ASP A 504 4.89 -16.39 14.49
CA ASP A 504 4.65 -16.16 15.93
C ASP A 504 5.94 -16.22 16.74
N ARG A 505 6.81 -17.20 16.44
CA ARG A 505 8.14 -17.30 17.07
C ARG A 505 9.01 -16.08 16.76
N LEU A 506 9.07 -15.66 15.50
CA LEU A 506 9.83 -14.48 15.10
C LEU A 506 9.27 -13.19 15.74
N LYS A 507 7.95 -13.00 15.70
CA LYS A 507 7.29 -11.85 16.33
C LYS A 507 7.57 -11.79 17.84
N ALA A 508 7.59 -12.94 18.52
CA ALA A 508 7.93 -13.02 19.94
C ALA A 508 9.37 -12.55 20.22
N ASP A 509 10.34 -12.98 19.40
CA ASP A 509 11.73 -12.52 19.50
C ASP A 509 11.86 -11.01 19.25
N LEU A 510 11.27 -10.52 18.17
CA LEU A 510 11.29 -9.10 17.82
C LEU A 510 10.59 -8.24 18.89
N GLY A 511 9.57 -8.80 19.56
CA GLY A 511 8.93 -8.24 20.74
C GLY A 511 9.90 -8.06 21.91
N ARG A 512 10.69 -9.08 22.23
CA ARG A 512 11.72 -8.99 23.28
C ARG A 512 12.82 -7.99 22.95
N MET A 513 13.11 -7.79 21.66
CA MET A 513 14.05 -6.79 21.17
C MET A 513 13.47 -5.36 21.12
N GLY A 514 12.19 -5.18 21.42
CA GLY A 514 11.50 -3.88 21.33
C GLY A 514 11.28 -3.38 19.89
N VAL A 515 11.46 -4.23 18.88
CA VAL A 515 11.38 -3.84 17.46
C VAL A 515 9.94 -3.90 16.94
N PHE A 516 9.16 -4.85 17.44
CA PHE A 516 7.83 -5.19 16.91
C PHE A 516 6.90 -5.68 18.01
N SER A 517 5.59 -5.79 17.76
CA SER A 517 4.63 -6.35 18.73
C SER A 517 4.11 -7.70 18.25
N PRO A 518 4.06 -8.74 19.12
CA PRO A 518 3.45 -10.04 18.78
C PRO A 518 1.98 -9.98 18.35
N LYS A 519 1.28 -8.91 18.74
CA LYS A 519 -0.13 -8.71 18.38
C LYS A 519 -0.32 -8.18 16.95
N MET A 520 0.72 -7.60 16.34
CA MET A 520 0.63 -7.05 14.99
C MET A 520 0.79 -8.15 13.94
N SER A 521 0.17 -7.96 12.78
CA SER A 521 0.34 -8.87 11.64
C SER A 521 1.77 -8.80 11.08
N MET A 522 2.28 -9.92 10.58
CA MET A 522 3.62 -9.98 9.99
C MET A 522 3.74 -9.08 8.74
N TYR A 523 4.82 -8.29 8.66
CA TYR A 523 5.14 -7.46 7.50
C TYR A 523 6.11 -8.18 6.58
N ILE A 524 5.73 -8.32 5.31
CA ILE A 524 6.51 -8.95 4.24
C ILE A 524 5.98 -8.46 2.87
N PRO A 525 6.81 -8.27 1.83
CA PRO A 525 6.37 -7.72 0.53
C PRO A 525 5.43 -8.63 -0.26
N ILE A 526 5.52 -9.94 -0.07
CA ILE A 526 4.58 -10.95 -0.60
C ILE A 526 4.12 -11.79 0.59
N ARG A 527 2.85 -11.68 0.95
CA ARG A 527 2.27 -12.39 2.09
C ARG A 527 1.54 -13.62 1.60
N GLN A 528 1.86 -14.78 2.17
CA GLN A 528 1.02 -15.97 1.99
C GLN A 528 -0.36 -15.74 2.61
N ARG A 529 -1.40 -16.08 1.86
CA ARG A 529 -2.79 -16.17 2.31
C ARG A 529 -3.11 -17.65 2.42
N ASP A 530 -3.21 -18.16 3.63
CA ASP A 530 -3.50 -19.57 3.90
C ASP A 530 -4.99 -19.85 3.98
N LEU A 531 -5.39 -21.08 3.65
CA LEU A 531 -6.80 -21.46 3.56
C LEU A 531 -7.55 -21.26 4.87
N LEU A 532 -6.96 -21.66 6.00
CA LEU A 532 -7.65 -21.60 7.30
C LEU A 532 -7.86 -20.15 7.77
N GLY A 533 -6.88 -19.28 7.55
CA GLY A 533 -6.95 -17.88 7.94
C GLY A 533 -7.79 -17.04 7.00
N CYS A 534 -7.71 -17.28 5.69
CA CYS A 534 -8.26 -16.37 4.66
C CYS A 534 -9.46 -16.95 3.91
N GLY A 535 -9.74 -18.26 4.02
CA GLY A 535 -10.76 -18.95 3.24
C GLY A 535 -10.32 -19.31 1.81
N TYR A 536 -9.08 -19.02 1.43
CA TYR A 536 -8.45 -19.43 0.17
C TYR A 536 -6.93 -19.55 0.33
N SER A 537 -6.30 -20.34 -0.53
CA SER A 537 -4.83 -20.42 -0.62
C SER A 537 -4.31 -19.53 -1.73
N GLY A 538 -3.38 -18.65 -1.40
CA GLY A 538 -2.90 -17.64 -2.34
C GLY A 538 -1.73 -16.79 -1.82
N PHE A 539 -1.47 -15.70 -2.55
CA PHE A 539 -0.44 -14.73 -2.20
C PHE A 539 -0.94 -13.31 -2.42
N GLU A 540 -0.53 -12.42 -1.54
CA GLU A 540 -0.83 -11.00 -1.60
C GLU A 540 0.47 -10.20 -1.80
N GLY A 541 0.53 -9.43 -2.88
CA GLY A 541 1.60 -8.47 -3.13
C GLY A 541 1.31 -7.15 -2.43
N ARG A 542 2.19 -6.75 -1.51
CA ARG A 542 2.10 -5.50 -0.71
C ARG A 542 3.14 -4.44 -1.10
N HIS A 543 3.94 -4.73 -2.10
CA HIS A 543 5.06 -3.92 -2.55
C HIS A 543 4.68 -2.85 -3.58
N PHE A 544 3.40 -2.75 -3.96
CA PHE A 544 2.96 -1.75 -4.93
C PHE A 544 2.71 -0.39 -4.28
N SER A 545 3.25 0.65 -4.91
CA SER A 545 3.05 2.06 -4.55
C SER A 545 1.82 2.59 -5.29
N VAL A 546 1.94 3.68 -6.06
CA VAL A 546 0.85 4.18 -6.92
C VAL A 546 1.09 3.78 -8.38
N TYR A 547 0.01 3.69 -9.16
CA TYR A 547 0.04 3.46 -10.60
C TYR A 547 -0.33 4.74 -11.33
N GLU A 548 0.27 4.94 -12.51
CA GLU A 548 -0.06 6.09 -13.35
C GLU A 548 -1.30 5.83 -14.21
N SER A 549 -1.51 4.57 -14.62
CA SER A 549 -2.69 4.10 -15.34
C SER A 549 -3.14 2.71 -14.85
N PHE A 550 -4.45 2.49 -14.77
CA PHE A 550 -5.01 1.20 -14.40
C PHE A 550 -4.71 0.14 -15.46
N GLY A 551 -5.00 0.43 -16.73
CA GLY A 551 -4.85 -0.54 -17.81
C GLY A 551 -3.39 -0.82 -18.17
N SER A 552 -2.56 0.23 -18.27
CA SER A 552 -1.19 0.11 -18.79
C SER A 552 -0.12 -0.15 -17.72
N ASP A 553 -0.46 -0.07 -16.42
CA ASP A 553 0.45 -0.40 -15.33
C ASP A 553 -0.08 -1.45 -14.36
N LEU A 554 -1.25 -1.22 -13.76
CA LEU A 554 -1.80 -2.15 -12.76
C LEU A 554 -2.05 -3.52 -13.38
N GLY A 555 -2.71 -3.59 -14.55
CA GLY A 555 -2.97 -4.86 -15.24
C GLY A 555 -1.70 -5.68 -15.50
N PRO A 556 -0.72 -5.16 -16.25
CA PRO A 556 0.57 -5.82 -16.47
C PRO A 556 1.33 -6.17 -15.18
N ALA A 557 1.24 -5.35 -14.12
CA ALA A 557 1.85 -5.68 -12.84
C ALA A 557 1.22 -6.91 -12.19
N ILE A 558 -0.11 -7.05 -12.24
CA ILE A 558 -0.82 -8.23 -11.72
C ILE A 558 -0.41 -9.48 -12.50
N ASP A 559 -0.36 -9.39 -13.83
CA ASP A 559 0.04 -10.50 -14.68
C ASP A 559 1.51 -10.88 -14.49
N LEU A 560 2.39 -9.90 -14.23
CA LEU A 560 3.79 -10.18 -13.90
C LEU A 560 3.91 -10.86 -12.53
N GLN A 561 3.10 -10.46 -11.53
CA GLN A 561 3.05 -11.16 -10.25
C GLN A 561 2.61 -12.61 -10.44
N ARG A 562 1.56 -12.86 -11.24
CA ARG A 562 1.10 -14.22 -11.58
C ARG A 562 2.21 -15.03 -12.26
N LEU A 563 2.87 -14.46 -13.27
CA LEU A 563 3.97 -15.13 -13.98
C LEU A 563 5.09 -15.53 -13.02
N CYS A 564 5.49 -14.63 -12.12
CA CYS A 564 6.53 -14.91 -11.13
C CYS A 564 6.10 -15.99 -10.14
N LEU A 565 4.84 -16.00 -9.70
CA LEU A 565 4.29 -17.06 -8.82
C LEU A 565 4.28 -18.42 -9.53
N ALA A 566 3.76 -18.48 -10.75
CA ALA A 566 3.74 -19.71 -11.55
C ALA A 566 5.16 -20.24 -11.80
N ALA A 567 6.11 -19.35 -12.11
CA ALA A 567 7.52 -19.70 -12.25
C ALA A 567 8.14 -20.21 -10.93
N ALA A 568 7.77 -19.63 -9.78
CA ALA A 568 8.22 -20.09 -8.48
C ALA A 568 7.70 -21.49 -8.14
N PHE A 569 6.42 -21.78 -8.41
CA PHE A 569 5.88 -23.13 -8.27
C PHE A 569 6.51 -24.13 -9.24
N ALA A 570 6.81 -23.73 -10.49
CA ALA A 570 7.52 -24.57 -11.44
C ALA A 570 8.94 -24.91 -10.97
N LEU A 571 9.67 -23.93 -10.44
CA LEU A 571 11.00 -24.13 -9.86
C LEU A 571 10.96 -25.08 -8.67
N ALA A 572 10.01 -24.88 -7.74
CA ALA A 572 9.83 -25.72 -6.57
C ALA A 572 9.41 -27.16 -6.97
N GLY A 573 8.42 -27.32 -7.84
CA GLY A 573 7.92 -28.62 -8.30
C GLY A 573 8.94 -29.41 -9.11
N SER A 574 9.80 -28.72 -9.88
CA SER A 574 10.91 -29.35 -10.58
C SER A 574 12.01 -29.87 -9.63
N GLY A 575 11.96 -29.55 -8.33
CA GLY A 575 13.00 -29.89 -7.35
C GLY A 575 14.35 -29.21 -7.64
N LYS A 576 14.36 -28.19 -8.51
CA LYS A 576 15.57 -27.42 -8.84
C LYS A 576 15.94 -26.44 -7.73
N ILE A 577 14.95 -26.04 -6.93
CA ILE A 577 15.09 -25.07 -5.83
C ILE A 577 14.33 -25.57 -4.61
N GLU A 578 15.01 -25.63 -3.48
CA GLU A 578 14.50 -26.01 -2.17
C GLU A 578 14.84 -24.93 -1.12
N HIS A 579 14.31 -25.06 0.11
CA HIS A 579 14.65 -24.11 1.20
C HIS A 579 16.15 -24.00 1.47
N ALA A 580 16.91 -25.08 1.25
CA ALA A 580 18.36 -25.09 1.46
C ALA A 580 19.12 -24.24 0.42
N ASP A 581 18.56 -24.05 -0.77
CA ASP A 581 19.16 -23.23 -1.83
C ASP A 581 18.98 -21.73 -1.57
N ILE A 582 18.04 -21.36 -0.69
CA ILE A 582 17.77 -19.99 -0.26
C ILE A 582 17.68 -19.94 1.28
N PRO A 583 18.84 -19.97 2.00
CA PRO A 583 18.85 -19.96 3.46
C PRO A 583 18.22 -18.70 4.09
N ASP A 584 17.67 -18.84 5.29
CA ASP A 584 16.96 -17.77 6.01
C ASP A 584 17.79 -17.05 7.09
N THR A 585 19.10 -17.25 7.09
CA THR A 585 19.95 -16.49 8.01
C THR A 585 19.77 -14.99 7.74
N PRO A 586 19.78 -14.12 8.78
CA PRO A 586 19.54 -12.68 8.62
C PRO A 586 20.42 -12.03 7.54
N PHE A 587 21.68 -12.47 7.47
CA PHE A 587 22.61 -12.01 6.45
C PHE A 587 22.16 -12.34 5.02
N VAL A 588 21.74 -13.58 4.75
CA VAL A 588 21.35 -14.05 3.41
C VAL A 588 20.01 -13.45 2.99
N GLU A 589 19.07 -13.34 3.92
CA GLU A 589 17.82 -12.60 3.74
C GLU A 589 18.08 -11.14 3.37
N SER A 590 18.96 -10.48 4.13
CA SER A 590 19.36 -9.12 3.82
C SER A 590 20.09 -9.01 2.47
N GLU A 591 20.91 -9.99 2.09
CA GLU A 591 21.67 -9.97 0.83
C GLU A 591 20.75 -9.96 -0.40
N ARG A 592 19.67 -10.75 -0.39
CA ARG A 592 18.67 -10.76 -1.47
C ARG A 592 17.73 -9.55 -1.42
N ARG A 593 17.33 -9.09 -0.22
CA ARG A 593 16.42 -7.93 -0.05
C ARG A 593 17.08 -6.58 -0.34
N GLN A 594 18.40 -6.44 -0.14
CA GLN A 594 19.09 -5.18 -0.46
C GLN A 594 18.87 -4.74 -1.92
N ILE A 595 18.63 -5.70 -2.81
CA ILE A 595 18.47 -5.49 -4.25
C ILE A 595 17.17 -4.71 -4.50
N PHE A 596 16.09 -5.14 -3.83
CA PHE A 596 14.78 -4.49 -3.88
C PHE A 596 14.82 -3.06 -3.31
N PHE A 597 15.32 -2.88 -2.09
CA PHE A 597 15.43 -1.53 -1.49
C PHE A 597 16.41 -0.64 -2.25
N GLY A 598 17.50 -1.22 -2.75
CA GLY A 598 18.45 -0.50 -3.60
C GLY A 598 17.79 0.00 -4.88
N ALA A 599 16.84 -0.75 -5.46
CA ALA A 599 16.07 -0.34 -6.63
C ALA A 599 15.09 0.79 -6.30
N ALA A 600 14.39 0.71 -5.15
CA ALA A 600 13.52 1.78 -4.67
C ALA A 600 14.27 3.11 -4.48
N ILE A 601 15.50 3.05 -3.95
CA ILE A 601 16.39 4.22 -3.82
C ILE A 601 16.90 4.71 -5.18
N GLY A 602 16.91 3.87 -6.22
CA GLY A 602 17.53 4.17 -7.52
C GLY A 602 19.06 4.03 -7.51
N LEU A 603 19.61 3.09 -6.73
CA LEU A 603 21.05 2.82 -6.71
C LEU A 603 21.50 2.12 -8.00
N PRO A 604 22.64 2.48 -8.61
CA PRO A 604 23.04 1.89 -9.88
C PRO A 604 23.55 0.44 -9.75
N THR A 605 23.95 0.01 -8.56
CA THR A 605 24.58 -1.30 -8.34
C THR A 605 24.38 -1.78 -6.91
N PHE A 606 24.45 -3.09 -6.68
CA PHE A 606 24.48 -3.73 -5.37
C PHE A 606 25.67 -4.70 -5.26
N PHE A 607 25.82 -5.35 -4.09
CA PHE A 607 26.93 -6.26 -3.81
C PHE A 607 26.45 -7.60 -3.26
N VAL A 608 26.96 -8.69 -3.84
CA VAL A 608 26.66 -10.07 -3.43
C VAL A 608 27.97 -10.77 -3.09
N ARG A 609 28.00 -11.60 -2.06
CA ARG A 609 29.15 -12.48 -1.77
C ARG A 609 29.43 -13.39 -2.96
N ALA A 610 30.70 -13.51 -3.32
CA ALA A 610 31.11 -14.43 -4.39
C ALA A 610 30.83 -15.89 -3.99
N ASP A 611 30.90 -16.19 -2.69
CA ASP A 611 30.62 -17.47 -2.07
C ASP A 611 29.25 -17.50 -1.36
N THR A 612 28.27 -16.72 -1.82
CA THR A 612 26.95 -16.68 -1.19
C THR A 612 26.34 -18.09 -1.09
N PRO A 613 25.77 -18.46 0.07
CA PRO A 613 25.06 -19.73 0.22
C PRO A 613 23.68 -19.70 -0.45
N ASN A 614 23.19 -18.54 -0.91
CA ASN A 614 21.99 -18.46 -1.73
C ASN A 614 22.33 -18.86 -3.18
N LEU A 615 22.17 -20.16 -3.46
CA LEU A 615 22.52 -20.76 -4.74
C LEU A 615 21.62 -20.23 -5.87
N PHE A 616 20.36 -19.89 -5.57
CA PHE A 616 19.45 -19.30 -6.53
C PHE A 616 19.89 -17.89 -6.93
N LEU A 617 20.18 -17.02 -5.96
CA LEU A 617 20.72 -15.68 -6.22
C LEU A 617 22.02 -15.76 -7.04
N ARG A 618 22.90 -16.72 -6.73
CA ARG A 618 24.14 -16.93 -7.51
C ARG A 618 23.84 -17.28 -8.96
N LYS A 619 22.84 -18.14 -9.23
CA LYS A 619 22.39 -18.47 -10.58
C LYS A 619 21.87 -17.24 -11.33
N LEU A 620 21.04 -16.42 -10.66
CA LEU A 620 20.47 -15.21 -11.25
C LEU A 620 21.53 -14.14 -11.52
N VAL A 621 22.45 -13.90 -10.58
CA VAL A 621 23.55 -12.94 -10.76
C VAL A 621 24.46 -13.32 -11.93
N ALA A 622 24.67 -14.61 -12.18
CA ALA A 622 25.46 -15.08 -13.33
C ALA A 622 24.86 -14.71 -14.69
N ARG A 623 23.55 -14.38 -14.76
CA ARG A 623 22.88 -13.90 -15.97
C ARG A 623 23.10 -12.41 -16.23
N ALA A 624 23.52 -11.65 -15.22
CA ALA A 624 23.77 -10.22 -15.37
C ALA A 624 25.10 -9.96 -16.10
N VAL A 625 25.07 -9.06 -17.08
CA VAL A 625 26.28 -8.64 -17.82
C VAL A 625 27.13 -7.70 -16.95
N GLY A 626 28.47 -7.80 -17.09
CA GLY A 626 29.39 -6.85 -16.45
C GLY A 626 29.61 -7.06 -14.94
N VAL A 627 29.21 -8.22 -14.40
CA VAL A 627 29.50 -8.61 -13.01
C VAL A 627 31.01 -8.72 -12.83
N ARG A 628 31.53 -8.09 -11.76
CA ARG A 628 32.97 -8.08 -11.47
C ARG A 628 33.25 -8.09 -9.98
N GLN A 629 34.44 -8.52 -9.61
CA GLN A 629 34.91 -8.43 -8.23
C GLN A 629 34.96 -6.96 -7.74
N SER A 630 34.50 -6.75 -6.51
CA SER A 630 34.50 -5.44 -5.86
C SER A 630 35.88 -5.13 -5.30
N ARG A 631 36.53 -4.08 -5.83
CA ARG A 631 37.79 -3.56 -5.26
C ARG A 631 37.64 -3.04 -3.83
N ARG A 632 36.43 -2.61 -3.44
CA ARG A 632 36.16 -2.00 -2.13
C ARG A 632 35.73 -3.02 -1.08
N TYR A 633 35.06 -4.09 -1.50
CA TYR A 633 34.54 -5.12 -0.61
C TYR A 633 35.12 -6.46 -1.07
N PRO A 634 36.30 -6.85 -0.57
CA PRO A 634 36.93 -8.12 -0.93
C PRO A 634 35.97 -9.30 -0.73
N GLY A 635 36.03 -10.27 -1.66
CA GLY A 635 35.14 -11.44 -1.65
C GLY A 635 33.71 -11.17 -2.13
N ARG A 636 33.40 -9.98 -2.65
CA ARG A 636 32.06 -9.63 -3.16
C ARG A 636 32.08 -9.27 -4.64
N LEU A 637 31.03 -9.69 -5.33
CA LEU A 637 30.68 -9.28 -6.66
C LEU A 637 29.94 -7.94 -6.62
N ARG A 638 30.30 -7.03 -7.52
CA ARG A 638 29.55 -5.80 -7.82
C ARG A 638 28.69 -6.08 -9.04
N VAL A 639 27.38 -5.91 -8.88
CA VAL A 639 26.37 -6.20 -9.91
C VAL A 639 25.63 -4.92 -10.26
N GLY A 640 25.45 -4.65 -11.55
CA GLY A 640 24.63 -3.53 -12.02
C GLY A 640 23.15 -3.84 -11.90
N GLN A 641 22.35 -2.89 -11.42
CA GLN A 641 20.93 -3.12 -11.19
C GLN A 641 20.15 -3.32 -12.49
N HIS A 642 20.42 -2.48 -13.49
CA HIS A 642 19.78 -2.56 -14.79
C HIS A 642 20.10 -3.91 -15.47
N GLU A 643 21.37 -4.31 -15.45
CA GLU A 643 21.84 -5.56 -16.04
C GLU A 643 21.28 -6.78 -15.30
N TYR A 644 21.09 -6.69 -13.98
CA TYR A 644 20.41 -7.74 -13.22
C TYR A 644 18.92 -7.84 -13.58
N ARG A 645 18.20 -6.72 -13.71
CA ARG A 645 16.79 -6.71 -14.16
C ARG A 645 16.63 -7.37 -15.53
N LEU A 646 17.48 -7.02 -16.51
CA LEU A 646 17.48 -7.68 -17.83
C LEU A 646 17.84 -9.17 -17.72
N GLY A 647 18.79 -9.53 -16.85
CA GLY A 647 19.13 -10.92 -16.58
C GLY A 647 17.96 -11.74 -16.02
N LEU A 648 17.09 -11.13 -15.21
CA LEU A 648 15.86 -11.78 -14.71
C LEU A 648 14.81 -11.97 -15.81
N VAL A 649 14.62 -10.99 -16.68
CA VAL A 649 13.72 -11.12 -17.84
C VAL A 649 14.20 -12.27 -18.74
N ASN A 650 15.50 -12.30 -19.08
CA ASN A 650 16.06 -13.38 -19.89
C ASN A 650 15.95 -14.75 -19.18
N PHE A 651 16.08 -14.79 -17.84
CA PHE A 651 15.85 -16.02 -17.08
C PHE A 651 14.40 -16.52 -17.24
N LEU A 652 13.41 -15.63 -17.18
CA LEU A 652 12.00 -15.99 -17.40
C LEU A 652 11.77 -16.47 -18.85
N GLU A 653 12.30 -15.77 -19.84
CA GLU A 653 12.18 -16.11 -21.28
C GLU A 653 12.82 -17.47 -21.63
N GLU A 654 13.95 -17.80 -21.00
CA GLU A 654 14.74 -18.99 -21.36
C GLU A 654 14.45 -20.19 -20.47
N GLU A 655 14.54 -20.03 -19.15
CA GLU A 655 14.45 -21.15 -18.20
C GLU A 655 13.00 -21.44 -17.79
N MET A 656 12.11 -20.45 -17.91
CA MET A 656 10.68 -20.56 -17.61
C MET A 656 9.83 -20.48 -18.89
N ARG A 657 10.40 -20.78 -20.05
CA ARG A 657 9.72 -20.71 -21.36
C ARG A 657 8.37 -21.39 -21.37
N GLU A 658 8.27 -22.62 -20.84
CA GLU A 658 7.00 -23.36 -20.78
C GLU A 658 5.93 -22.68 -19.92
N VAL A 659 6.32 -21.89 -18.92
CA VAL A 659 5.40 -21.09 -18.09
C VAL A 659 5.00 -19.81 -18.84
N VAL A 660 5.96 -19.16 -19.50
CA VAL A 660 5.70 -17.98 -20.33
C VAL A 660 4.74 -18.31 -21.47
N GLU A 661 4.97 -19.42 -22.18
CA GLU A 661 4.12 -19.88 -23.28
C GLU A 661 2.73 -20.29 -22.80
N SER A 662 2.62 -21.01 -21.67
CA SER A 662 1.31 -21.46 -21.17
C SER A 662 0.44 -20.30 -20.69
N LEU A 663 1.05 -19.26 -20.12
CA LEU A 663 0.34 -18.05 -19.75
C LEU A 663 0.14 -17.09 -20.93
N GLY A 664 0.90 -17.20 -22.02
CA GLY A 664 0.90 -16.21 -23.12
C GLY A 664 1.72 -14.95 -22.81
N ALA A 665 2.64 -14.99 -21.84
CA ALA A 665 3.29 -13.82 -21.25
C ALA A 665 4.43 -13.20 -22.09
N SER A 666 4.52 -13.55 -23.37
CA SER A 666 5.58 -13.04 -24.26
C SER A 666 5.47 -11.54 -24.49
N GLU A 667 4.26 -11.03 -24.73
CA GLU A 667 4.03 -9.58 -24.91
C GLU A 667 4.29 -8.79 -23.63
N LEU A 668 3.89 -9.35 -22.47
CA LEU A 668 4.16 -8.77 -21.16
C LEU A 668 5.67 -8.61 -20.89
N LEU A 669 6.46 -9.64 -21.18
CA LEU A 669 7.92 -9.57 -21.04
C LEU A 669 8.55 -8.61 -22.06
N GLY A 670 7.98 -8.51 -23.26
CA GLY A 670 8.35 -7.51 -24.26
C GLY A 670 8.15 -6.07 -23.77
N ASP A 671 6.97 -5.75 -23.23
CA ASP A 671 6.68 -4.43 -22.63
C ASP A 671 7.62 -4.13 -21.45
N LEU A 672 7.79 -5.10 -20.54
CA LEU A 672 8.71 -4.97 -19.41
C LEU A 672 10.13 -4.65 -19.88
N LYS A 673 10.64 -5.37 -20.89
CA LYS A 673 11.98 -5.17 -21.44
C LYS A 673 12.12 -3.79 -22.10
N ALA A 674 11.12 -3.34 -22.86
CA ALA A 674 11.10 -2.02 -23.48
C ALA A 674 11.09 -0.88 -22.43
N ARG A 675 10.39 -1.07 -21.29
CA ARG A 675 10.43 -0.14 -20.16
C ARG A 675 11.78 -0.12 -19.47
N LEU A 676 12.39 -1.30 -19.29
CA LEU A 676 13.70 -1.44 -18.67
C LEU A 676 14.82 -0.85 -19.52
N SER A 677 14.76 -1.01 -20.85
CA SER A 677 15.72 -0.42 -21.80
C SER A 677 15.54 1.09 -21.99
N GLY A 678 14.39 1.64 -21.58
CA GLY A 678 14.04 3.05 -21.73
C GLY A 678 13.46 3.40 -23.11
N GLU A 679 13.14 2.40 -23.94
CA GLU A 679 12.38 2.57 -25.18
C GLU A 679 10.96 3.06 -24.89
N LEU A 680 10.34 2.49 -23.85
CA LEU A 680 9.10 2.98 -23.26
C LEU A 680 9.37 3.63 -21.91
N PRO A 681 8.69 4.73 -21.55
CA PRO A 681 8.85 5.31 -20.24
C PRO A 681 8.19 4.42 -19.18
N GLY A 682 8.93 4.04 -18.13
CA GLY A 682 8.36 3.39 -16.95
C GLY A 682 7.49 4.35 -16.12
N ALA A 683 6.74 3.80 -15.15
CA ALA A 683 5.84 4.55 -14.27
C ALA A 683 6.54 5.72 -13.55
N SER A 684 7.76 5.50 -13.02
CA SER A 684 8.50 6.59 -12.34
C SER A 684 8.82 7.75 -13.28
N GLN A 685 9.17 7.47 -14.54
CA GLN A 685 9.49 8.49 -15.54
C GLN A 685 8.24 9.26 -15.98
N ARG A 686 7.11 8.57 -16.18
CA ARG A 686 5.84 9.22 -16.54
C ARG A 686 5.33 10.11 -15.41
N MET A 687 5.38 9.63 -14.15
CA MET A 687 5.03 10.45 -12.99
C MET A 687 5.95 11.66 -12.86
N LEU A 688 7.27 11.49 -12.98
CA LEU A 688 8.22 12.60 -12.94
C LEU A 688 7.90 13.66 -14.01
N SER A 689 7.56 13.23 -15.23
CA SER A 689 7.13 14.12 -16.31
C SER A 689 5.86 14.88 -15.93
N GLY A 690 4.84 14.19 -15.39
CA GLY A 690 3.59 14.79 -14.94
C GLY A 690 3.79 15.84 -13.84
N ILE A 691 4.57 15.50 -12.81
CA ILE A 691 4.93 16.41 -11.69
C ILE A 691 5.70 17.64 -12.20
N SER A 692 6.48 17.48 -13.27
CA SER A 692 7.30 18.55 -13.84
C SER A 692 6.59 19.37 -14.92
N GLY A 693 5.31 19.09 -15.23
CA GLY A 693 4.54 19.80 -16.26
C GLY A 693 4.85 19.37 -17.70
N GLY A 694 5.17 18.09 -17.93
CA GLY A 694 5.29 17.48 -19.26
C GLY A 694 6.69 17.52 -19.89
N GLY A 695 7.70 18.04 -19.19
CA GLY A 695 9.08 18.11 -19.68
C GLY A 695 10.04 17.13 -18.99
N ARG A 696 11.11 16.72 -19.70
CA ARG A 696 12.27 16.03 -19.10
C ARG A 696 13.09 17.03 -18.27
N GLN A 697 12.60 17.40 -17.10
CA GLN A 697 13.34 18.23 -16.16
C GLN A 697 14.14 17.36 -15.18
N ASN A 698 15.36 17.80 -14.87
CA ASN A 698 16.15 17.19 -13.81
C ASN A 698 15.47 17.46 -12.45
N PRO A 699 15.04 16.45 -11.69
CA PRO A 699 14.33 16.65 -10.42
C PRO A 699 15.20 17.39 -9.38
N LEU A 700 16.53 17.31 -9.49
CA LEU A 700 17.46 18.05 -8.63
C LEU A 700 17.58 19.55 -8.98
N SER A 701 16.93 20.02 -10.05
CA SER A 701 16.92 21.45 -10.39
C SER A 701 15.93 22.26 -9.56
N LYS A 702 14.90 21.61 -9.00
CA LYS A 702 13.93 22.21 -8.07
C LYS A 702 14.33 21.95 -6.62
N ASP A 703 13.93 22.85 -5.74
CA ASP A 703 13.99 22.62 -4.30
C ASP A 703 13.04 21.46 -3.93
N ALA A 704 13.38 20.75 -2.84
CA ALA A 704 12.68 19.52 -2.49
C ALA A 704 11.24 19.76 -2.04
N GLU A 705 10.99 20.86 -1.31
CA GLU A 705 9.67 21.20 -0.81
C GLU A 705 8.70 21.56 -1.94
N SER A 706 9.14 22.40 -2.88
CA SER A 706 8.39 22.74 -4.09
C SER A 706 8.10 21.49 -4.92
N PHE A 707 9.11 20.64 -5.17
CA PHE A 707 8.88 19.39 -5.90
C PHE A 707 7.82 18.51 -5.22
N ASN A 708 7.92 18.32 -3.91
CA ASN A 708 6.99 17.46 -3.18
C ASN A 708 5.57 18.06 -3.13
N LYS A 709 5.44 19.39 -3.04
CA LYS A 709 4.14 20.09 -3.15
C LYS A 709 3.53 19.97 -4.55
N GLU A 710 4.34 20.09 -5.60
CA GLU A 710 3.88 19.84 -6.98
C GLU A 710 3.53 18.37 -7.21
N ALA A 711 4.24 17.44 -6.57
CA ALA A 711 3.88 16.01 -6.63
C ALA A 711 2.51 15.76 -6.00
N GLU A 712 2.27 16.30 -4.81
CA GLU A 712 0.99 16.20 -4.13
C GLU A 712 -0.16 16.84 -4.95
N LYS A 713 0.10 18.00 -5.54
CA LYS A 713 -0.83 18.66 -6.47
C LYS A 713 -1.13 17.79 -7.69
N TYR A 714 -0.10 17.23 -8.32
CA TYR A 714 -0.24 16.33 -9.47
C TYR A 714 -1.12 15.13 -9.14
N TYR A 715 -0.90 14.46 -7.99
CA TYR A 715 -1.72 13.33 -7.55
C TYR A 715 -3.19 13.71 -7.32
N ARG A 716 -3.43 14.85 -6.67
CA ARG A 716 -4.77 15.33 -6.32
C ARG A 716 -5.56 15.88 -7.52
N GLU A 717 -4.87 16.45 -8.49
CA GLU A 717 -5.47 17.13 -9.64
C GLU A 717 -5.28 16.32 -10.92
N SER A 718 -4.14 16.48 -11.62
CA SER A 718 -3.95 15.96 -12.98
C SER A 718 -4.01 14.42 -13.07
N LEU A 719 -3.39 13.70 -12.14
CA LEU A 719 -3.44 12.23 -12.14
C LEU A 719 -4.84 11.73 -11.82
N ARG A 720 -5.50 12.33 -10.82
CA ARG A 720 -6.89 12.03 -10.47
C ARG A 720 -7.82 12.22 -11.68
N GLU A 721 -7.69 13.35 -12.39
CA GLU A 721 -8.48 13.62 -13.60
C GLU A 721 -8.22 12.55 -14.67
N LYS A 722 -6.95 12.23 -14.94
CA LYS A 722 -6.58 11.18 -15.90
C LYS A 722 -7.18 9.82 -15.51
N GLN A 723 -7.09 9.44 -14.25
CA GLN A 723 -7.60 8.17 -13.73
C GLN A 723 -9.14 8.10 -13.75
N ILE A 724 -9.83 9.22 -13.50
CA ILE A 724 -11.29 9.31 -13.66
C ILE A 724 -11.66 9.09 -15.13
N CYS A 725 -10.99 9.77 -16.06
CA CYS A 725 -11.24 9.61 -17.49
C CYS A 725 -10.97 8.17 -17.97
N GLU A 726 -9.84 7.60 -17.56
CA GLU A 726 -9.49 6.20 -17.86
C GLU A 726 -10.54 5.23 -17.27
N ALA A 727 -10.99 5.46 -16.04
CA ALA A 727 -12.01 4.63 -15.43
C ALA A 727 -13.36 4.71 -16.16
N ILE A 728 -13.75 5.89 -16.64
CA ILE A 728 -14.94 6.04 -17.48
C ILE A 728 -14.77 5.24 -18.78
N ASP A 729 -13.59 5.32 -19.43
CA ASP A 729 -13.30 4.58 -20.67
C ASP A 729 -13.29 3.06 -20.48
N LEU A 730 -12.81 2.56 -19.33
CA LEU A 730 -12.74 1.14 -19.03
C LEU A 730 -14.09 0.53 -18.62
N VAL A 731 -14.96 1.34 -18.01
CA VAL A 731 -16.18 0.88 -17.33
C VAL A 731 -17.44 1.16 -18.15
N VAL A 732 -17.49 2.29 -18.84
CA VAL A 732 -18.63 2.68 -19.67
C VAL A 732 -18.31 2.32 -21.12
N PRO A 733 -18.91 1.25 -21.68
CA PRO A 733 -18.56 0.77 -23.00
C PRO A 733 -18.93 1.81 -24.09
N CYS A 734 -17.96 2.19 -24.92
CA CYS A 734 -18.21 2.95 -26.15
C CYS A 734 -19.00 2.15 -27.19
N SER A 735 -19.07 0.82 -27.07
CA SER A 735 -19.72 -0.11 -28.00
C SER A 735 -20.48 -1.24 -27.28
N GLY A 736 -21.80 -1.31 -27.53
CA GLY A 736 -22.81 -2.22 -26.96
C GLY A 736 -24.17 -2.03 -27.69
N PRO A 737 -25.24 -2.81 -27.40
CA PRO A 737 -26.39 -2.97 -28.29
C PRO A 737 -27.03 -1.62 -28.69
N SER A 738 -27.43 -1.50 -29.96
CA SER A 738 -27.99 -0.28 -30.54
C SER A 738 -29.27 0.18 -29.81
N GLY A 739 -29.36 1.45 -29.42
CA GLY A 739 -30.59 2.04 -28.86
C GLY A 739 -30.37 3.25 -27.94
N ALA A 740 -31.47 3.78 -27.40
CA ALA A 740 -31.53 4.97 -26.53
C ALA A 740 -30.72 4.86 -25.22
N GLU A 741 -30.49 3.63 -24.72
CA GLU A 741 -29.69 3.39 -23.52
C GLU A 741 -28.19 3.65 -23.76
N ARG A 742 -27.69 3.33 -24.96
CA ARG A 742 -26.30 3.64 -25.35
C ARG A 742 -26.08 5.14 -25.47
N GLU A 743 -27.03 5.85 -26.08
CA GLU A 743 -26.96 7.32 -26.20
C GLU A 743 -26.98 7.99 -24.82
N LYS A 744 -27.81 7.48 -23.90
CA LYS A 744 -27.86 7.94 -22.51
C LYS A 744 -26.53 7.69 -21.78
N LEU A 745 -25.93 6.51 -21.91
CA LEU A 745 -24.64 6.21 -21.27
C LEU A 745 -23.49 7.00 -21.88
N ALA A 746 -23.48 7.19 -23.21
CA ALA A 746 -22.50 8.04 -23.88
C ALA A 746 -22.60 9.50 -23.41
N PHE A 747 -23.83 10.03 -23.28
CA PHE A 747 -24.06 11.36 -22.71
C PHE A 747 -23.53 11.46 -21.27
N LEU A 748 -23.87 10.50 -20.41
CA LEU A 748 -23.39 10.47 -19.02
C LEU A 748 -21.86 10.35 -18.95
N ALA A 749 -21.23 9.59 -19.84
CA ALA A 749 -19.77 9.47 -19.91
C ALA A 749 -19.11 10.79 -20.30
N ILE A 750 -19.65 11.50 -21.30
CA ILE A 750 -19.16 12.82 -21.72
C ILE A 750 -19.33 13.83 -20.58
N GLU A 751 -20.53 13.90 -19.98
CA GLU A 751 -20.80 14.79 -18.86
C GLU A 751 -19.90 14.47 -17.65
N ALA A 752 -19.62 13.20 -17.38
CA ALA A 752 -18.71 12.82 -16.30
C ALA A 752 -17.26 13.22 -16.60
N LYS A 753 -16.77 13.04 -17.82
CA LYS A 753 -15.41 13.47 -18.20
C LYS A 753 -15.24 14.99 -18.11
N GLU A 754 -16.24 15.75 -18.50
CA GLU A 754 -16.17 17.22 -18.49
C GLU A 754 -16.50 17.80 -17.10
N GLY A 755 -17.42 17.16 -16.37
CA GLY A 755 -18.12 17.74 -15.23
C GLY A 755 -17.83 17.08 -13.88
N LEU A 756 -17.38 15.82 -13.81
CA LEU A 756 -17.14 15.15 -12.52
C LEU A 756 -15.95 15.78 -11.79
N PHE A 757 -14.84 15.97 -12.50
CA PHE A 757 -13.66 16.62 -11.91
C PHE A 757 -13.92 18.09 -11.57
N ARG A 758 -14.70 18.79 -12.40
CA ARG A 758 -15.05 20.22 -12.23
C ARG A 758 -16.25 20.45 -11.30
N GLU A 759 -16.86 19.38 -10.77
CA GLU A 759 -18.06 19.39 -9.91
C GLU A 759 -19.31 20.02 -10.54
N GLN A 760 -19.32 20.13 -11.86
CA GLN A 760 -20.42 20.69 -12.65
C GLN A 760 -21.49 19.65 -12.98
N MET A 761 -21.23 18.38 -12.70
CA MET A 761 -22.14 17.29 -12.96
C MET A 761 -23.46 17.47 -12.17
N SER A 762 -24.60 17.20 -12.82
CA SER A 762 -25.90 17.29 -12.18
C SER A 762 -26.13 16.13 -11.18
N ILE A 763 -26.96 16.33 -10.16
CA ILE A 763 -27.30 15.24 -9.21
C ILE A 763 -27.92 14.06 -9.96
N ALA A 764 -28.79 14.31 -10.95
CA ALA A 764 -29.43 13.26 -11.74
C ALA A 764 -28.43 12.43 -12.55
N SER A 765 -27.38 13.06 -13.06
CA SER A 765 -26.32 12.38 -13.80
C SER A 765 -25.43 11.55 -12.87
N ILE A 766 -25.11 12.08 -11.69
CA ILE A 766 -24.34 11.36 -10.65
C ILE A 766 -25.10 10.10 -10.23
N THR A 767 -26.39 10.23 -9.86
CA THR A 767 -27.21 9.08 -9.45
C THR A 767 -27.42 8.09 -10.59
N GLY A 768 -27.57 8.58 -11.83
CA GLY A 768 -27.65 7.76 -13.03
C GLY A 768 -26.43 6.85 -13.24
N LEU A 769 -25.20 7.38 -13.08
CA LEU A 769 -23.97 6.58 -13.18
C LEU A 769 -23.77 5.65 -11.99
N LEU A 770 -24.08 6.10 -10.76
CA LEU A 770 -24.02 5.23 -9.58
C LEU A 770 -24.93 3.99 -9.75
N LYS A 771 -26.16 4.19 -10.25
CA LYS A 771 -27.09 3.10 -10.56
C LYS A 771 -26.55 2.16 -11.64
N TYR A 772 -26.01 2.71 -12.72
CA TYR A 772 -25.39 1.90 -13.78
C TYR A 772 -24.27 1.01 -13.22
N ILE A 773 -23.35 1.59 -12.43
CA ILE A 773 -22.24 0.83 -11.85
C ILE A 773 -22.75 -0.28 -10.91
N LEU A 774 -23.75 0.00 -10.06
CA LEU A 774 -24.35 -1.03 -9.20
C LEU A 774 -24.94 -2.18 -10.01
N SER A 775 -25.60 -1.91 -11.15
CA SER A 775 -26.11 -2.96 -12.03
C SER A 775 -24.99 -3.82 -12.64
N VAL A 776 -23.87 -3.19 -13.04
CA VAL A 776 -22.69 -3.92 -13.54
C VAL A 776 -22.09 -4.81 -12.45
N VAL A 777 -21.96 -4.28 -11.24
CA VAL A 777 -21.46 -5.05 -10.09
C VAL A 777 -22.39 -6.21 -9.74
N ALA A 778 -23.72 -6.01 -9.83
CA ALA A 778 -24.69 -7.06 -9.59
C ALA A 778 -24.48 -8.26 -10.53
N VAL A 779 -24.35 -8.00 -11.84
CA VAL A 779 -24.08 -9.03 -12.85
C VAL A 779 -22.72 -9.71 -12.61
N ARG A 780 -21.69 -8.94 -12.25
CA ARG A 780 -20.36 -9.49 -11.98
C ARG A 780 -20.33 -10.35 -10.71
N LYS A 781 -21.06 -9.99 -9.65
CA LYS A 781 -21.20 -10.81 -8.44
C LYS A 781 -21.92 -12.12 -8.68
N GLU A 782 -22.92 -12.16 -9.57
CA GLU A 782 -23.54 -13.44 -9.97
C GLU A 782 -22.54 -14.36 -10.66
N ARG A 783 -21.68 -13.80 -11.51
CA ARG A 783 -20.62 -14.55 -12.17
C ARG A 783 -19.55 -15.05 -11.19
N GLU A 784 -19.17 -14.21 -10.21
CA GLU A 784 -18.25 -14.61 -9.14
C GLU A 784 -18.77 -15.84 -8.38
N GLN A 785 -20.06 -15.90 -8.05
CA GLN A 785 -20.69 -17.05 -7.40
C GLN A 785 -20.65 -18.34 -8.24
N ALA A 786 -20.43 -18.24 -9.55
CA ALA A 786 -20.23 -19.40 -10.41
C ALA A 786 -18.76 -19.86 -10.46
N ILE A 787 -17.82 -18.98 -10.11
CA ILE A 787 -16.37 -19.24 -10.10
C ILE A 787 -15.93 -19.82 -8.74
N VAL A 788 -16.39 -19.21 -7.66
CA VAL A 788 -16.17 -19.62 -6.26
C VAL A 788 -17.07 -20.82 -5.94
#